data_AF-A0A914W4Y2-F1
#
_entry.id   AF-A0A914W4Y2-F1
#
_cell.length_a   1.000
_cell.length_b   1.000
_cell.length_c   1.000
_cell.angle_alpha   90.00
_cell.angle_beta   90.00
_cell.angle_gamma   90.00
#
_symmetry.space_group_name_H-M   'P 1'
#
loop_
_entity.id
_entity.type
_entity.pdbx_description
1 polymer ?
#
loop_
_entity_poly.entity_id
_entity_poly.type
_entity_poly.pdbx_seq_one_letter_code
_entity_poly.pdbx_strand_id
1 'polypeptide(L)'
;MLPRPVVILLLACATVIMVDGWFFECDDLEPEEYEKKRNCWTTTETVTTDSTPTSSTKKSVKKIFQEKTKRVMIGLTLQMKQQRFTFRLGNVSVQHQVLEGMLVVLECPGVKKESKQLDKVKWFFSGIEIGADLLSWRVKQNDEGQLELWPTVVRDSGRFECYFDEEWRGQISLLVVSLADAIHTGLTNFLYSTPFALFTLAIVIGELLFCPFRQSKVIVDPMIEFNERQLALTDKEYSERITGTITGITDDGEQQYSTSSTTTTSRSTRHAIETLMLIERPPPSSRPKVVVNTRQPSHLTHPSLIAEDEATPGISRAEYADRRRRLFESFVRSCALHGAVDEDQRFLVLLCGSDMTYSAPDVPNPFRQCSNMFYLSGLQEPGACLAITGTTKGDPRTTLFVQRREAHKELWDGPLAGVDGASYLTGVDDVFEHQHFGAFLEMCVPSKGTVIAAYDPTQWTNKKDDILVRMRDKIRLSGDPLLNMIHRLRWIKSPAEIALMRKTCAIGSSAVAATIARTRPGMNENVLVGRMEMEVRSRGARTLAYPPVIAGGNRANTIHYLNTDQTIEDGDMILMDAGCDYHGYVSDITRTWPASGRFNETQRLLYEALDDVQQKLLTFVRDRRPLLLSHVYFEMLTHLGRNLQEIGLFPSHLNEEELKHMADHVCPHHVSHYLGLDVHDTSTVARSIPVEPGVIITVEPGVYLNENDENIPERFRGIGIRIEDDVLITSTGAEVLTETCPTHIADIEALFHRI
;
A
#
# COMPACT_ATOMS: atom_id res chain seq x y z
N MET A 1 20.07 2.17 -42.72
CA MET A 1 18.75 2.21 -42.05
C MET A 1 19.00 1.92 -40.59
N LEU A 2 18.86 2.92 -39.71
CA LEU A 2 18.93 2.68 -38.26
C LEU A 2 17.71 1.82 -37.85
N PRO A 3 17.88 0.83 -36.95
CA PRO A 3 16.76 0.04 -36.46
C PRO A 3 15.77 0.97 -35.75
N ARG A 4 14.48 0.85 -36.10
CA ARG A 4 13.41 1.62 -35.45
C ARG A 4 13.28 1.16 -33.99
N PRO A 5 13.01 2.07 -33.04
CA PRO A 5 12.73 1.69 -31.65
C PRO A 5 11.55 0.72 -31.60
N VAL A 6 11.71 -0.36 -30.82
CA VAL A 6 10.63 -1.31 -30.54
C VAL A 6 10.03 -0.92 -29.18
N VAL A 7 8.71 -0.68 -29.17
CA VAL A 7 7.95 -0.38 -27.96
C VAL A 7 7.21 -1.64 -27.54
N ILE A 8 7.44 -2.11 -26.30
CA ILE A 8 6.76 -3.27 -25.72
C ILE A 8 5.86 -2.76 -24.59
N LEU A 9 4.55 -3.00 -24.72
CA LEU A 9 3.52 -2.58 -23.77
C LEU A 9 3.08 -3.79 -22.93
N LEU A 10 3.18 -3.71 -21.60
CA LEU A 10 2.80 -4.78 -20.68
C LEU A 10 1.73 -4.32 -19.69
N LEU A 11 0.74 -5.17 -19.45
CA LEU A 11 -0.43 -4.94 -18.61
C LEU A 11 -0.33 -5.73 -17.29
N ALA A 12 -0.56 -5.08 -16.15
CA ALA A 12 -0.81 -5.71 -14.85
C ALA A 12 -2.33 -5.79 -14.58
N CYS A 13 -2.87 -6.97 -14.22
CA CYS A 13 -4.32 -7.30 -14.17
C CYS A 13 -5.10 -6.70 -12.96
N ALA A 14 -6.45 -6.69 -12.85
CA ALA A 14 -7.49 -7.62 -13.31
C ALA A 14 -8.94 -7.02 -13.43
N THR A 15 -9.78 -7.53 -14.36
CA THR A 15 -11.19 -8.02 -14.23
C THR A 15 -11.79 -8.24 -15.63
N VAL A 16 -12.37 -9.42 -15.92
CA VAL A 16 -12.99 -9.77 -17.23
C VAL A 16 -14.50 -9.49 -17.19
N ILE A 17 -15.00 -8.65 -18.11
CA ILE A 17 -16.44 -8.48 -18.39
C ILE A 17 -16.72 -9.06 -19.80
N MET A 18 -17.63 -10.04 -19.91
CA MET A 18 -18.13 -10.53 -21.20
C MET A 18 -19.46 -9.84 -21.54
N VAL A 19 -19.63 -9.35 -22.77
CA VAL A 19 -20.91 -8.81 -23.27
C VAL A 19 -21.24 -9.49 -24.60
N ASP A 20 -22.43 -10.10 -24.67
CA ASP A 20 -23.04 -10.70 -25.87
C ASP A 20 -24.08 -9.73 -26.47
N GLY A 21 -23.81 -9.22 -27.69
CA GLY A 21 -24.76 -9.14 -28.81
C GLY A 21 -25.86 -8.06 -28.93
N TRP A 22 -25.76 -7.28 -30.04
CA TRP A 22 -26.78 -6.76 -31.01
C TRP A 22 -27.94 -5.83 -30.50
N PHE A 23 -28.43 -4.72 -31.12
CA PHE A 23 -28.47 -4.21 -32.51
C PHE A 23 -29.11 -2.77 -32.59
N PHE A 24 -28.84 -2.05 -33.68
CA PHE A 24 -29.59 -1.00 -34.43
C PHE A 24 -29.94 0.40 -33.86
N GLU A 25 -29.56 1.42 -34.65
CA GLU A 25 -29.87 2.85 -34.52
C GLU A 25 -30.59 3.32 -35.80
N CYS A 26 -31.51 4.30 -35.67
CA CYS A 26 -32.18 4.94 -36.79
C CYS A 26 -32.06 6.46 -36.62
N ASP A 27 -31.29 7.09 -37.51
CA ASP A 27 -31.06 8.53 -37.50
C ASP A 27 -31.86 9.28 -38.57
N ASP A 28 -32.10 10.54 -38.23
CA ASP A 28 -32.40 11.72 -39.04
C ASP A 28 -33.81 11.89 -39.62
N LEU A 29 -34.59 12.74 -38.94
CA LEU A 29 -35.61 13.58 -39.58
C LEU A 29 -35.50 15.02 -39.07
N GLU A 30 -35.57 15.97 -40.01
CA GLU A 30 -35.58 17.42 -39.80
C GLU A 30 -36.77 17.89 -38.93
N PRO A 31 -36.64 19.00 -38.17
CA PRO A 31 -37.55 19.35 -37.07
C PRO A 31 -39.02 19.62 -37.42
N GLU A 32 -39.41 19.76 -38.70
CA GLU A 32 -40.80 20.05 -39.10
C GLU A 32 -41.66 18.82 -39.44
N GLU A 33 -41.11 17.59 -39.46
CA GLU A 33 -41.92 16.38 -39.65
C GLU A 33 -42.36 15.70 -38.33
N TYR A 34 -41.81 16.12 -37.19
CA TYR A 34 -42.04 15.48 -35.89
C TYR A 34 -43.49 15.68 -35.38
N GLU A 35 -44.14 16.79 -35.72
CA GLU A 35 -45.52 17.08 -35.28
C GLU A 35 -46.61 16.37 -36.09
N LYS A 36 -46.30 15.78 -37.26
CA LYS A 36 -47.30 15.09 -38.09
C LYS A 36 -47.41 13.58 -37.89
N LYS A 37 -46.50 12.94 -37.13
CA LYS A 37 -46.46 11.47 -36.98
C LYS A 37 -46.48 10.99 -35.52
N ARG A 38 -47.04 11.79 -34.61
CA ARG A 38 -47.20 11.40 -33.19
C ARG A 38 -48.30 10.35 -32.93
N ASN A 39 -49.02 9.91 -33.95
CA ASN A 39 -50.06 8.88 -33.83
C ASN A 39 -49.68 7.68 -34.70
N CYS A 40 -49.76 6.47 -34.12
CA CYS A 40 -49.22 5.19 -34.58
C CYS A 40 -47.72 5.09 -34.21
N TRP A 41 -47.24 4.22 -33.33
CA TRP A 41 -47.56 2.81 -33.19
C TRP A 41 -47.28 2.35 -31.74
N THR A 42 -48.33 1.94 -31.05
CA THR A 42 -48.28 1.04 -29.90
C THR A 42 -48.77 -0.33 -30.39
N THR A 43 -47.94 -1.38 -30.29
CA THR A 43 -48.37 -2.76 -29.98
C THR A 43 -47.17 -3.72 -30.02
N THR A 44 -46.91 -4.33 -28.88
CA THR A 44 -46.12 -5.56 -28.67
C THR A 44 -46.85 -6.78 -29.26
N GLU A 45 -46.15 -7.64 -30.01
CA GLU A 45 -46.53 -9.05 -30.16
C GLU A 45 -45.29 -9.97 -30.14
N THR A 46 -45.40 -11.02 -29.35
CA THR A 46 -44.41 -12.08 -29.15
C THR A 46 -44.71 -13.21 -30.14
N VAL A 47 -43.72 -13.70 -30.89
CA VAL A 47 -43.84 -14.95 -31.66
C VAL A 47 -42.67 -15.87 -31.36
N THR A 48 -42.96 -16.93 -30.62
CA THR A 48 -42.16 -18.16 -30.54
C THR A 48 -42.43 -19.02 -31.76
N THR A 49 -41.40 -19.60 -32.41
CA THR A 49 -41.40 -21.02 -32.86
C THR A 49 -40.06 -21.44 -33.45
N ASP A 50 -39.69 -22.67 -33.09
CA ASP A 50 -38.69 -23.53 -33.70
C ASP A 50 -38.68 -23.55 -35.23
N SER A 51 -37.50 -23.42 -35.83
CA SER A 51 -36.96 -24.26 -36.92
C SER A 51 -35.79 -23.57 -37.64
N THR A 52 -34.73 -24.34 -37.91
CA THR A 52 -33.54 -23.94 -38.65
C THR A 52 -33.82 -23.63 -40.13
N PRO A 53 -33.41 -22.48 -40.69
CA PRO A 53 -33.48 -22.23 -42.13
C PRO A 53 -32.18 -22.54 -42.87
N THR A 54 -32.33 -23.15 -44.05
CA THR A 54 -31.32 -23.61 -45.02
C THR A 54 -30.74 -22.49 -45.91
N SER A 55 -29.70 -22.82 -46.66
CA SER A 55 -28.71 -21.90 -47.28
C SER A 55 -29.18 -21.03 -48.46
N SER A 56 -30.46 -21.01 -48.84
CA SER A 56 -30.93 -20.26 -50.03
C SER A 56 -31.48 -18.86 -49.74
N THR A 57 -31.86 -18.53 -48.50
CA THR A 57 -32.38 -17.18 -48.15
C THR A 57 -31.26 -16.14 -47.93
N LYS A 58 -29.99 -16.58 -47.81
CA LYS A 58 -28.82 -15.70 -47.58
C LYS A 58 -28.33 -14.92 -48.82
N LYS A 59 -28.76 -15.27 -50.04
CA LYS A 59 -28.20 -14.67 -51.27
C LYS A 59 -28.95 -13.46 -51.81
N SER A 60 -30.26 -13.30 -51.53
CA SER A 60 -31.04 -12.21 -52.13
C SER A 60 -30.98 -10.89 -51.34
N VAL A 61 -30.78 -10.94 -50.02
CA VAL A 61 -30.65 -9.72 -49.18
C VAL A 61 -29.27 -9.05 -49.36
N LYS A 62 -28.24 -9.84 -49.71
CA LYS A 62 -26.85 -9.35 -49.82
C LYS A 62 -26.60 -8.48 -51.05
N LYS A 63 -27.41 -8.61 -52.12
CA LYS A 63 -27.17 -7.92 -53.39
C LYS A 63 -27.86 -6.55 -53.49
N ILE A 64 -28.98 -6.36 -52.77
CA ILE A 64 -29.71 -5.07 -52.79
C ILE A 64 -29.03 -4.01 -51.90
N PHE A 65 -28.27 -4.45 -50.87
CA PHE A 65 -27.61 -3.54 -49.93
C PHE A 65 -26.24 -3.00 -50.37
N GLN A 66 -25.63 -3.54 -51.45
CA GLN A 66 -24.26 -3.15 -51.85
C GLN A 66 -24.18 -1.99 -52.86
N GLU A 67 -25.29 -1.56 -53.48
CA GLU A 67 -25.19 -0.63 -54.61
C GLU A 67 -25.52 0.85 -54.32
N LYS A 68 -25.99 1.25 -53.12
CA LYS A 68 -26.36 2.67 -52.89
C LYS A 68 -25.96 3.35 -51.58
N THR A 69 -25.16 2.74 -50.71
CA THR A 69 -24.58 3.45 -49.57
C THR A 69 -23.11 3.04 -49.38
N LYS A 70 -22.18 3.98 -49.55
CA LYS A 70 -20.82 3.85 -49.01
C LYS A 70 -20.90 4.03 -47.49
N ARG A 71 -21.35 2.99 -46.77
CA ARG A 71 -21.32 2.92 -45.30
C ARG A 71 -20.16 2.01 -44.88
N VAL A 72 -19.27 2.55 -44.04
CA VAL A 72 -18.22 1.79 -43.37
C VAL A 72 -18.88 0.96 -42.28
N MET A 73 -18.81 -0.38 -42.37
CA MET A 73 -19.20 -1.24 -41.26
C MET A 73 -18.10 -1.22 -40.20
N ILE A 74 -18.43 -0.77 -38.99
CA ILE A 74 -17.60 -0.98 -37.80
C ILE A 74 -17.95 -2.36 -37.26
N GLY A 75 -17.03 -3.31 -37.39
CA GLY A 75 -17.16 -4.65 -36.82
C GLY A 75 -16.19 -4.83 -35.67
N LEU A 76 -16.71 -4.99 -34.44
CA LEU A 76 -15.95 -5.46 -33.29
C LEU A 76 -15.94 -6.99 -33.31
N THR A 77 -14.77 -7.60 -33.46
CA THR A 77 -14.60 -9.04 -33.35
C THR A 77 -13.59 -9.33 -32.24
N LEU A 78 -14.08 -9.85 -31.10
CA LEU A 78 -13.23 -10.36 -30.03
C LEU A 78 -12.89 -11.82 -30.35
N GLN A 79 -11.62 -12.15 -30.62
CA GLN A 79 -11.17 -13.53 -30.76
C GLN A 79 -10.22 -13.88 -29.61
N MET A 80 -10.76 -14.55 -28.60
CA MET A 80 -10.00 -15.10 -27.48
C MET A 80 -9.40 -16.47 -27.84
N LYS A 81 -8.32 -16.45 -28.62
CA LYS A 81 -7.36 -17.55 -28.66
C LYS A 81 -5.98 -16.91 -28.50
N GLN A 82 -5.24 -17.28 -27.45
CA GLN A 82 -3.84 -16.89 -27.17
C GLN A 82 -3.59 -15.52 -26.48
N GLN A 83 -4.49 -15.02 -25.61
CA GLN A 83 -4.26 -13.80 -24.81
C GLN A 83 -3.77 -12.57 -25.61
N ARG A 84 -4.36 -12.34 -26.79
CA ARG A 84 -4.10 -11.16 -27.63
C ARG A 84 -5.38 -10.36 -27.82
N PHE A 85 -5.30 -9.04 -27.63
CA PHE A 85 -6.36 -8.11 -28.00
C PHE A 85 -6.02 -7.48 -29.35
N THR A 86 -6.94 -7.52 -30.31
CA THR A 86 -6.77 -6.88 -31.61
C THR A 86 -7.91 -5.89 -31.84
N PHE A 87 -7.58 -4.61 -31.94
CA PHE A 87 -8.53 -3.56 -32.31
C PHE A 87 -8.40 -3.30 -33.82
N ARG A 88 -9.51 -3.27 -34.55
CA ARG A 88 -9.53 -2.97 -35.99
C ARG A 88 -10.45 -1.79 -36.28
N LEU A 89 -9.91 -0.79 -36.97
CA LEU A 89 -10.66 0.31 -37.56
C LEU A 89 -10.26 0.43 -39.04
N GLY A 90 -11.13 -0.02 -39.94
CA GLY A 90 -10.79 -0.12 -41.36
C GLY A 90 -9.55 -1.00 -41.60
N ASN A 91 -8.54 -0.45 -42.27
CA ASN A 91 -7.31 -1.17 -42.62
C ASN A 91 -6.21 -1.10 -41.54
N VAL A 92 -6.46 -0.47 -40.40
CA VAL A 92 -5.48 -0.32 -39.31
C VAL A 92 -5.81 -1.29 -38.18
N SER A 93 -4.81 -2.07 -37.75
CA SER A 93 -4.91 -2.98 -36.61
C SER A 93 -3.83 -2.67 -35.57
N VAL A 94 -4.21 -2.56 -34.31
CA VAL A 94 -3.29 -2.47 -33.17
C VAL A 94 -3.44 -3.71 -32.30
N GLN A 95 -2.33 -4.41 -32.04
CA GLN A 95 -2.29 -5.63 -31.24
C GLN A 95 -1.64 -5.37 -29.88
N HIS A 96 -2.26 -5.88 -28.82
CA HIS A 96 -1.73 -5.81 -27.45
C HIS A 96 -1.66 -7.20 -26.83
N GLN A 97 -0.64 -7.45 -26.00
CA GLN A 97 -0.38 -8.72 -25.33
C GLN A 97 -0.29 -8.51 -23.81
N VAL A 98 -0.92 -9.39 -23.03
CA VAL A 98 -0.88 -9.37 -21.55
C VAL A 98 0.14 -10.42 -21.10
N LEU A 99 1.10 -10.05 -20.26
CA LEU A 99 2.11 -10.95 -19.69
C LEU A 99 2.27 -10.63 -18.20
N GLU A 100 1.50 -11.30 -17.35
CA GLU A 100 1.59 -11.15 -15.89
C GLU A 100 2.54 -12.22 -15.33
N GLY A 101 3.57 -11.80 -14.59
CA GLY A 101 4.51 -12.72 -13.92
C GLY A 101 5.44 -13.54 -14.83
N MET A 102 5.53 -13.21 -16.12
CA MET A 102 6.44 -13.89 -17.05
C MET A 102 7.79 -13.17 -17.14
N LEU A 103 8.87 -13.96 -17.14
CA LEU A 103 10.21 -13.51 -17.49
C LEU A 103 10.21 -12.98 -18.93
N VAL A 104 10.59 -11.72 -19.11
CA VAL A 104 10.80 -11.12 -20.42
C VAL A 104 12.30 -11.22 -20.74
N VAL A 105 12.63 -11.96 -21.79
CA VAL A 105 14.02 -12.11 -22.26
C VAL A 105 14.20 -11.26 -23.52
N LEU A 106 15.13 -10.32 -23.47
CA LEU A 106 15.48 -9.46 -24.60
C LEU A 106 16.83 -9.88 -25.18
N GLU A 107 16.86 -10.04 -26.50
CA GLU A 107 18.09 -10.36 -27.24
C GLU A 107 18.69 -9.08 -27.83
N CYS A 108 20.02 -8.99 -27.81
CA CYS A 108 20.69 -7.85 -28.42
C CYS A 108 20.52 -7.87 -29.95
N PRO A 109 19.96 -6.81 -30.57
CA PRO A 109 19.67 -6.82 -31.99
C PRO A 109 20.93 -7.07 -32.85
N GLY A 110 20.86 -8.07 -33.74
CA GLY A 110 21.93 -8.35 -34.70
C GLY A 110 23.08 -9.23 -34.19
N VAL A 111 23.05 -9.68 -32.93
CA VAL A 111 24.03 -10.62 -32.36
C VAL A 111 23.43 -12.02 -32.38
N LYS A 112 24.06 -12.99 -33.06
CA LYS A 112 23.59 -14.38 -33.11
C LYS A 112 24.04 -15.15 -31.86
N LYS A 113 23.19 -16.02 -31.30
CA LYS A 113 23.49 -16.91 -30.15
C LYS A 113 24.77 -17.74 -30.30
N GLU A 114 25.21 -18.02 -31.53
CA GLU A 114 26.41 -18.81 -31.83
C GLU A 114 27.71 -17.99 -31.83
N SER A 115 27.62 -16.68 -31.59
CA SER A 115 28.76 -15.77 -31.47
C SER A 115 29.62 -16.16 -30.27
N LYS A 116 30.91 -16.47 -30.48
CA LYS A 116 31.87 -16.74 -29.38
C LYS A 116 32.30 -15.49 -28.60
N GLN A 117 31.53 -14.40 -28.66
CA GLN A 117 31.88 -13.09 -28.11
C GLN A 117 30.71 -12.45 -27.32
N LEU A 118 29.89 -13.24 -26.64
CA LEU A 118 28.71 -12.74 -25.90
C LEU A 118 29.08 -11.91 -24.66
N ASP A 119 30.33 -12.03 -24.19
CA ASP A 119 30.97 -11.18 -23.19
C ASP A 119 31.09 -9.70 -23.62
N LYS A 120 30.95 -9.43 -24.92
CA LYS A 120 30.96 -8.07 -25.48
C LYS A 120 29.59 -7.39 -25.53
N VAL A 121 28.52 -8.08 -25.17
CA VAL A 121 27.18 -7.50 -25.07
C VAL A 121 27.05 -6.77 -23.73
N LYS A 122 26.65 -5.50 -23.77
CA LYS A 122 26.37 -4.69 -22.58
C LYS A 122 24.98 -4.06 -22.68
N TRP A 123 24.23 -4.13 -21.59
CA TRP A 123 22.93 -3.49 -21.47
C TRP A 123 22.97 -2.31 -20.52
N PHE A 124 22.23 -1.26 -20.86
CA PHE A 124 22.11 -0.06 -20.04
C PHE A 124 20.65 0.24 -19.75
N PHE A 125 20.36 0.71 -18.54
CA PHE A 125 19.06 1.26 -18.15
C PHE A 125 19.24 2.74 -17.82
N SER A 126 18.58 3.62 -18.59
CA SER A 126 18.69 5.08 -18.40
C SER A 126 20.14 5.58 -18.32
N GLY A 127 21.05 4.98 -19.11
CA GLY A 127 22.46 5.36 -19.17
C GLY A 127 23.38 4.64 -18.18
N ILE A 128 22.88 3.75 -17.33
CA ILE A 128 23.67 2.99 -16.34
C ILE A 128 23.86 1.55 -16.80
N GLU A 129 25.10 1.04 -16.83
CA GLU A 129 25.43 -0.34 -17.22
C GLU A 129 24.86 -1.35 -16.20
N ILE A 130 24.14 -2.35 -16.70
CA ILE A 130 23.49 -3.38 -15.90
C ILE A 130 24.51 -4.50 -15.65
N GLY A 131 25.05 -4.60 -14.43
CA GLY A 131 25.93 -5.73 -14.03
C GLY A 131 27.11 -5.42 -13.12
N ALA A 132 27.38 -4.16 -12.74
CA ALA A 132 28.53 -3.77 -11.93
C ALA A 132 28.14 -3.04 -10.62
N ASP A 133 27.41 -3.70 -9.72
CA ASP A 133 27.10 -3.24 -8.34
C ASP A 133 25.77 -2.51 -8.08
N LEU A 134 24.73 -2.72 -8.89
CA LEU A 134 23.37 -2.27 -8.54
C LEU A 134 22.43 -3.44 -8.27
N LEU A 135 22.04 -3.56 -7.00
CA LEU A 135 20.94 -4.38 -6.51
C LEU A 135 19.62 -4.02 -7.22
N SER A 136 19.16 -4.89 -8.11
CA SER A 136 17.78 -5.37 -8.07
C SER A 136 17.70 -6.77 -8.67
N TRP A 137 17.16 -7.73 -7.93
CA TRP A 137 16.95 -9.13 -8.34
C TRP A 137 15.97 -9.31 -9.53
N ARG A 138 15.61 -8.21 -10.22
CA ARG A 138 14.51 -8.08 -11.18
C ARG A 138 14.98 -7.79 -12.61
N VAL A 139 16.26 -7.49 -12.79
CA VAL A 139 16.87 -7.24 -14.10
C VAL A 139 18.27 -7.84 -14.08
N LYS A 140 18.53 -8.80 -14.98
CA LYS A 140 19.80 -9.52 -15.03
C LYS A 140 20.21 -9.72 -16.48
N GLN A 141 21.50 -9.53 -16.79
CA GLN A 141 22.06 -10.11 -18.00
C GLN A 141 22.47 -11.56 -17.72
N ASN A 142 22.03 -12.50 -18.54
CA ASN A 142 22.43 -13.91 -18.42
C ASN A 142 23.75 -14.19 -19.18
N ASP A 143 24.31 -15.39 -18.99
CA ASP A 143 25.59 -15.79 -19.60
C ASP A 143 25.54 -15.89 -21.14
N GLU A 144 24.34 -15.79 -21.72
CA GLU A 144 24.11 -15.74 -23.17
C GLU A 144 24.03 -14.30 -23.71
N GLY A 145 24.28 -13.29 -22.87
CA GLY A 145 24.22 -11.87 -23.26
C GLY A 145 22.79 -11.32 -23.43
N GLN A 146 21.77 -12.07 -22.99
CA GLN A 146 20.37 -11.65 -23.03
C GLN A 146 19.99 -10.91 -21.74
N LEU A 147 19.06 -9.96 -21.84
CA LEU A 147 18.52 -9.24 -20.68
C LEU A 147 17.23 -9.90 -20.21
N GLU A 148 17.22 -10.37 -18.97
CA GLU A 148 16.09 -10.98 -18.28
C GLU A 148 15.41 -9.94 -17.38
N LEU A 149 14.11 -9.71 -17.58
CA LEU A 149 13.30 -8.71 -16.88
C LEU A 149 12.07 -9.34 -16.22
N TRP A 150 11.79 -8.96 -14.97
CA TRP A 150 10.58 -9.33 -14.23
C TRP A 150 9.77 -8.08 -13.81
N PRO A 151 8.99 -7.48 -14.73
CA PRO A 151 8.21 -6.27 -14.43
C PRO A 151 6.99 -6.61 -13.57
N THR A 152 6.78 -5.88 -12.48
CA THR A 152 5.69 -6.11 -11.51
C THR A 152 4.86 -4.88 -11.21
N VAL A 153 5.37 -3.66 -11.46
CA VAL A 153 4.67 -2.39 -11.20
C VAL A 153 4.93 -1.34 -12.29
N VAL A 154 4.05 -0.33 -12.39
CA VAL A 154 4.15 0.76 -13.39
C VAL A 154 5.50 1.49 -13.37
N ARG A 155 6.15 1.56 -12.19
CA ARG A 155 7.48 2.15 -11.99
C ARG A 155 8.62 1.40 -12.67
N ASP A 156 8.38 0.18 -13.17
CA ASP A 156 9.37 -0.62 -13.91
C ASP A 156 9.44 -0.21 -15.41
N SER A 157 8.72 0.85 -15.81
CA SER A 157 8.82 1.44 -17.14
C SER A 157 10.17 2.16 -17.32
N GLY A 158 10.81 1.99 -18.48
CA GLY A 158 12.03 2.72 -18.79
C GLY A 158 12.68 2.29 -20.10
N ARG A 159 13.86 2.85 -20.38
CA ARG A 159 14.59 2.64 -21.64
C ARG A 159 15.81 1.76 -21.40
N PHE A 160 15.85 0.66 -22.15
CA PHE A 160 16.96 -0.27 -22.19
C PHE A 160 17.72 -0.09 -23.50
N GLU A 161 19.03 0.07 -23.41
CA GLU A 161 19.92 0.22 -24.57
C GLU A 161 20.88 -0.96 -24.62
N CYS A 162 21.05 -1.57 -25.79
CA CYS A 162 22.03 -2.63 -26.00
C CYS A 162 23.21 -2.13 -26.84
N TYR A 163 24.40 -2.48 -26.38
CA TYR A 163 25.66 -2.26 -27.09
C TYR A 163 26.35 -3.61 -27.30
N PHE A 164 27.05 -3.75 -28.44
CA PHE A 164 27.91 -4.90 -28.70
C PHE A 164 29.24 -4.41 -29.26
N ASP A 165 30.32 -4.68 -28.52
CA ASP A 165 31.68 -4.18 -28.78
C ASP A 165 31.74 -2.64 -28.81
N GLU A 166 31.11 -2.00 -27.82
CA GLU A 166 30.98 -0.53 -27.66
C GLU A 166 30.19 0.18 -28.79
N GLU A 167 29.65 -0.57 -29.76
CA GLU A 167 28.72 -0.04 -30.76
C GLU A 167 27.26 -0.21 -30.33
N TRP A 168 26.47 0.87 -30.42
CA TRP A 168 25.03 0.84 -30.15
C TRP A 168 24.30 -0.07 -31.14
N ARG A 169 23.50 -1.01 -30.64
CA ARG A 169 22.75 -1.99 -31.44
C ARG A 169 21.25 -1.73 -31.44
N GLY A 170 20.72 -1.10 -30.41
CA GLY A 170 19.31 -0.77 -30.36
C GLY A 170 18.84 -0.32 -28.99
N GLN A 171 17.61 0.20 -28.96
CA GLN A 171 16.94 0.65 -27.75
C GLN A 171 15.54 0.05 -27.70
N ILE A 172 15.16 -0.41 -26.51
CA ILE A 172 13.85 -0.97 -26.19
C ILE A 172 13.25 -0.09 -25.10
N SER A 173 12.06 0.45 -25.36
CA SER A 173 11.30 1.19 -24.34
C SER A 173 10.25 0.26 -23.77
N LEU A 174 10.37 -0.04 -22.48
CA LEU A 174 9.40 -0.80 -21.71
C LEU A 174 8.42 0.18 -21.07
N LEU A 175 7.13 0.01 -21.33
CA LEU A 175 6.07 0.75 -20.65
C LEU A 175 5.14 -0.25 -19.96
N VAL A 176 5.17 -0.23 -18.63
CA VAL A 176 4.29 -1.01 -17.76
C VAL A 176 3.16 -0.10 -17.32
N VAL A 177 1.93 -0.39 -17.71
CA VAL A 177 0.75 0.44 -17.39
C VAL A 177 -0.24 -0.34 -16.54
N SER A 178 -0.96 0.36 -15.66
CA SER A 178 -2.12 -0.23 -14.99
C SER A 178 -3.26 -0.44 -16.00
N LEU A 179 -4.10 -1.47 -15.81
CA LEU A 179 -5.24 -1.70 -16.69
C LEU A 179 -6.19 -0.49 -16.75
N ALA A 180 -6.36 0.22 -15.61
CA ALA A 180 -7.16 1.44 -15.53
C ALA A 180 -6.58 2.57 -16.39
N ASP A 181 -5.25 2.75 -16.36
CA ASP A 181 -4.58 3.78 -17.17
C ASP A 181 -4.51 3.40 -18.65
N ALA A 182 -4.43 2.11 -18.99
CA ALA A 182 -4.51 1.65 -20.37
C ALA A 182 -5.90 1.92 -20.97
N ILE A 183 -6.95 1.68 -20.19
CA ILE A 183 -8.35 2.01 -20.55
C ILE A 183 -8.52 3.52 -20.67
N HIS A 184 -8.05 4.29 -19.67
CA HIS A 184 -8.13 5.74 -19.68
C HIS A 184 -7.34 6.35 -20.85
N THR A 185 -6.12 5.90 -21.12
CA THR A 185 -5.26 6.43 -22.21
C THR A 185 -5.80 6.03 -23.58
N GLY A 186 -6.35 4.81 -23.71
CA GLY A 186 -7.07 4.39 -24.92
C GLY A 186 -8.32 5.23 -25.18
N LEU A 187 -9.11 5.51 -24.14
CA LEU A 187 -10.29 6.38 -24.19
C LEU A 187 -9.92 7.85 -24.44
N THR A 188 -8.84 8.34 -23.85
CA THR A 188 -8.39 9.73 -24.00
C THR A 188 -7.88 9.97 -25.42
N ASN A 189 -7.07 9.07 -25.97
CA ASN A 189 -6.63 9.15 -27.37
C ASN A 189 -7.78 8.99 -28.37
N PHE A 190 -8.85 8.28 -28.00
CA PHE A 190 -10.10 8.19 -28.76
C PHE A 190 -10.95 9.48 -28.70
N LEU A 191 -11.04 10.12 -27.53
CA LEU A 191 -11.78 11.37 -27.32
C LEU A 191 -11.12 12.57 -28.02
N TYR A 192 -9.79 12.59 -28.13
CA TYR A 192 -9.07 13.65 -28.84
C TYR A 192 -9.07 13.50 -30.37
N SER A 193 -9.50 12.34 -30.91
CA SER A 193 -9.42 12.07 -32.36
C SER A 193 -10.73 12.20 -33.13
N THR A 194 -11.89 12.41 -32.49
CA THR A 194 -13.15 12.66 -33.23
C THR A 194 -14.22 13.45 -32.44
N PRO A 195 -14.82 14.53 -33.00
CA PRO A 195 -15.76 15.41 -32.27
C PRO A 195 -17.14 14.80 -31.92
N PHE A 196 -17.47 13.61 -32.42
CA PHE A 196 -18.81 13.00 -32.28
C PHE A 196 -18.98 12.15 -31.00
N ALA A 197 -17.89 11.90 -30.25
CA ALA A 197 -17.87 10.93 -29.14
C ALA A 197 -18.58 11.39 -27.84
N LEU A 198 -18.88 12.69 -27.71
CA LEU A 198 -19.49 13.25 -26.49
C LEU A 198 -20.97 12.84 -26.31
N PHE A 199 -21.69 12.55 -27.40
CA PHE A 199 -23.12 12.20 -27.34
C PHE A 199 -23.33 10.71 -27.02
N THR A 200 -22.47 9.83 -27.54
CA THR A 200 -22.53 8.37 -27.31
C THR A 200 -22.13 8.00 -25.87
N LEU A 201 -21.25 8.78 -25.23
CA LEU A 201 -20.80 8.55 -23.86
C LEU A 201 -21.91 8.74 -22.81
N ALA A 202 -22.85 9.67 -23.04
CA ALA A 202 -23.97 9.92 -22.14
C ALA A 202 -24.95 8.73 -22.05
N ILE A 203 -25.02 7.92 -23.12
CA ILE A 203 -25.92 6.77 -23.21
C ILE A 203 -25.25 5.52 -22.59
N VAL A 204 -23.95 5.32 -22.81
CA VAL A 204 -23.19 4.16 -22.28
C VAL A 204 -23.01 4.22 -20.75
N ILE A 205 -22.81 5.42 -20.19
CA ILE A 205 -22.72 5.60 -18.73
C ILE A 205 -24.08 5.39 -18.05
N GLY A 206 -25.18 5.65 -18.77
CA GLY A 206 -26.55 5.43 -18.28
C GLY A 206 -26.90 3.96 -18.05
N GLU A 207 -26.40 3.03 -18.87
CA GLU A 207 -26.71 1.59 -18.74
C GLU A 207 -25.68 0.79 -17.92
N LEU A 208 -24.43 1.24 -17.82
CA LEU A 208 -23.44 0.61 -16.93
C LEU A 208 -23.85 0.66 -15.43
N LEU A 209 -24.76 1.57 -15.08
CA LEU A 209 -25.28 1.71 -13.72
C LEU A 209 -26.49 0.79 -13.42
N PHE A 210 -27.07 0.09 -14.42
CA PHE A 210 -28.31 -0.68 -14.23
C PHE A 210 -28.43 -1.94 -15.12
N CYS A 211 -27.64 -3.02 -14.90
CA CYS A 211 -28.10 -4.39 -15.23
C CYS A 211 -27.25 -5.54 -14.60
N PRO A 212 -27.86 -6.66 -14.12
CA PRO A 212 -27.17 -7.74 -13.41
C PRO A 212 -26.80 -8.95 -14.32
N PHE A 213 -25.64 -9.58 -14.10
CA PHE A 213 -25.16 -10.74 -14.89
C PHE A 213 -25.32 -12.12 -14.21
N ARG A 214 -25.75 -13.12 -14.99
CA ARG A 214 -25.75 -14.57 -14.68
C ARG A 214 -24.49 -15.26 -15.22
N GLN A 215 -24.02 -16.28 -14.50
CA GLN A 215 -22.77 -17.03 -14.73
C GLN A 215 -22.79 -18.03 -15.90
N SER A 216 -21.60 -18.27 -16.48
CA SER A 216 -21.21 -19.52 -17.17
C SER A 216 -19.75 -19.89 -16.87
N LYS A 217 -19.49 -21.18 -16.59
CA LYS A 217 -18.20 -21.79 -16.20
C LYS A 217 -17.14 -21.78 -17.31
N VAL A 218 -15.88 -21.55 -16.94
CA VAL A 218 -14.69 -21.95 -17.72
C VAL A 218 -13.67 -22.62 -16.79
N ILE A 219 -13.12 -23.76 -17.24
CA ILE A 219 -12.03 -24.51 -16.59
C ILE A 219 -10.71 -23.97 -17.15
N VAL A 220 -9.75 -23.63 -16.29
CA VAL A 220 -8.37 -23.30 -16.66
C VAL A 220 -7.43 -24.17 -15.82
N ASP A 221 -6.48 -24.81 -16.49
CA ASP A 221 -5.47 -25.72 -15.96
C ASP A 221 -4.23 -24.93 -15.51
N PRO A 222 -3.77 -25.00 -14.24
CA PRO A 222 -2.75 -24.10 -13.71
C PRO A 222 -1.31 -24.62 -13.80
N MET A 223 -0.43 -23.64 -14.00
CA MET A 223 1.03 -23.61 -14.09
C MET A 223 1.77 -23.99 -12.78
N ILE A 224 1.30 -25.01 -12.06
CA ILE A 224 1.85 -25.46 -10.77
C ILE A 224 3.04 -26.43 -10.96
N GLU A 225 3.04 -27.20 -12.05
CA GLU A 225 3.98 -28.33 -12.25
C GLU A 225 5.43 -27.92 -12.59
N PHE A 226 5.67 -26.68 -13.01
CA PHE A 226 7.01 -26.21 -13.38
C PHE A 226 7.83 -25.71 -12.19
N ASN A 227 7.19 -25.03 -11.23
CA ASN A 227 7.86 -24.51 -10.03
C ASN A 227 8.23 -25.63 -9.05
N GLU A 228 7.42 -26.69 -8.94
CA GLU A 228 7.73 -27.84 -8.07
C GLU A 228 8.93 -28.66 -8.58
N ARG A 229 9.14 -28.74 -9.91
CA ARG A 229 10.28 -29.50 -10.48
C ARG A 229 11.63 -28.79 -10.30
N GLN A 230 11.67 -27.46 -10.32
CA GLN A 230 12.92 -26.72 -10.11
C GLN A 230 13.32 -26.67 -8.64
N LEU A 231 12.36 -26.50 -7.72
CA LEU A 231 12.59 -26.56 -6.27
C LEU A 231 13.05 -27.97 -5.82
N ALA A 232 12.48 -29.03 -6.41
CA ALA A 232 12.89 -30.41 -6.10
C ALA A 232 14.29 -30.79 -6.63
N LEU A 233 14.80 -30.10 -7.65
CA LEU A 233 16.15 -30.33 -8.19
C LEU A 233 17.23 -29.65 -7.32
N THR A 234 16.95 -28.47 -6.78
CA THR A 234 17.87 -27.77 -5.86
C THR A 234 17.92 -28.39 -4.47
N ASP A 235 16.80 -28.95 -3.96
CA ASP A 235 16.78 -29.63 -2.67
C ASP A 235 17.48 -31.01 -2.68
N LYS A 236 17.52 -31.69 -3.83
CA LYS A 236 18.19 -32.99 -3.96
C LYS A 236 19.71 -32.85 -3.95
N GLU A 237 20.26 -31.85 -4.64
CA GLU A 237 21.70 -31.55 -4.61
C GLU A 237 22.18 -31.00 -3.25
N TYR A 238 21.29 -30.32 -2.50
CA TYR A 238 21.57 -29.83 -1.16
C TYR A 238 21.50 -30.94 -0.09
N SER A 239 20.52 -31.85 -0.20
CA SER A 239 20.34 -33.00 0.69
C SER A 239 21.46 -34.05 0.54
N GLU A 240 21.94 -34.30 -0.68
CA GLU A 240 23.04 -35.25 -0.92
C GLU A 240 24.39 -34.75 -0.35
N ARG A 241 24.59 -33.43 -0.27
CA ARG A 241 25.77 -32.81 0.37
C ARG A 241 25.75 -32.86 1.91
N ILE A 242 24.57 -32.82 2.52
CA ILE A 242 24.44 -32.90 4.00
C ILE A 242 24.47 -34.36 4.47
N THR A 243 23.91 -35.29 3.70
CA THR A 243 23.88 -36.71 4.05
C THR A 243 25.27 -37.37 3.99
N GLY A 244 26.20 -36.84 3.19
CA GLY A 244 27.62 -37.24 3.18
C GLY A 244 28.43 -36.77 4.39
N THR A 245 27.90 -35.84 5.20
CA THR A 245 28.59 -35.29 6.39
C THR A 245 28.00 -35.83 7.70
N ILE A 246 26.83 -36.47 7.67
CA ILE A 246 26.13 -37.04 8.84
C ILE A 246 25.92 -38.55 8.65
N THR A 247 27.02 -39.27 8.40
CA THR A 247 27.11 -40.74 8.53
C THR A 247 28.31 -41.14 9.39
N GLY A 248 28.49 -40.38 10.47
CA GLY A 248 29.28 -40.79 11.62
C GLY A 248 28.65 -40.15 12.83
N ILE A 249 27.71 -40.86 13.47
CA ILE A 249 27.33 -40.82 14.90
C ILE A 249 25.92 -41.44 15.05
N THR A 250 25.95 -42.68 15.56
CA THR A 250 24.96 -43.40 16.39
C THR A 250 23.67 -43.97 15.78
N ASP A 251 23.74 -45.30 15.58
CA ASP A 251 22.69 -46.30 15.84
C ASP A 251 22.04 -46.13 17.23
N ASP A 252 20.71 -46.32 17.31
CA ASP A 252 20.06 -47.41 18.07
C ASP A 252 18.56 -47.12 18.32
N GLY A 253 17.70 -48.09 17.99
CA GLY A 253 16.46 -48.34 18.74
C GLY A 253 15.11 -48.05 18.08
N GLU A 254 14.69 -48.90 17.14
CA GLU A 254 13.28 -49.06 16.73
C GLU A 254 12.40 -49.59 17.88
N GLN A 255 11.17 -49.08 18.02
CA GLN A 255 10.01 -49.89 18.42
C GLN A 255 8.73 -49.45 17.70
N GLN A 256 8.15 -50.41 16.97
CA GLN A 256 6.86 -50.36 16.30
C GLN A 256 5.69 -50.45 17.29
N TYR A 257 4.60 -49.71 17.04
CA TYR A 257 3.24 -50.18 17.31
C TYR A 257 2.28 -49.67 16.24
N SER A 258 1.66 -50.61 15.53
CA SER A 258 0.53 -50.40 14.64
C SER A 258 -0.78 -50.62 15.41
N THR A 259 -1.80 -49.80 15.17
CA THR A 259 -3.20 -50.25 15.10
C THR A 259 -4.07 -49.20 14.43
N SER A 260 -4.89 -49.68 13.50
CA SER A 260 -5.98 -49.02 12.81
C SER A 260 -7.20 -48.79 13.72
N SER A 261 -7.91 -47.68 13.53
CA SER A 261 -9.38 -47.67 13.39
C SER A 261 -9.90 -46.26 13.07
N THR A 262 -10.43 -46.15 11.85
CA THR A 262 -11.32 -45.09 11.38
C THR A 262 -12.71 -45.27 12.00
N THR A 263 -13.46 -44.16 12.15
CA THR A 263 -14.90 -44.04 12.54
C THR A 263 -15.29 -43.53 13.95
N THR A 264 -14.58 -42.53 14.51
CA THR A 264 -15.05 -41.85 15.75
C THR A 264 -15.13 -40.32 15.69
N THR A 265 -14.76 -39.68 14.58
CA THR A 265 -14.59 -38.22 14.51
C THR A 265 -15.89 -37.42 14.61
N SER A 266 -17.03 -37.88 14.07
CA SER A 266 -18.26 -37.07 14.04
C SER A 266 -18.98 -36.91 15.39
N ARG A 267 -18.72 -37.82 16.35
CA ARG A 267 -19.34 -37.76 17.69
C ARG A 267 -18.53 -36.90 18.66
N SER A 268 -17.20 -36.83 18.48
CA SER A 268 -16.32 -35.99 19.31
C SER A 268 -16.49 -34.50 19.02
N THR A 269 -16.68 -34.11 17.75
CA THR A 269 -16.91 -32.70 17.37
C THR A 269 -18.24 -32.20 17.90
N ARG A 270 -19.29 -33.03 17.91
CA ARG A 270 -20.60 -32.67 18.47
C ARG A 270 -20.55 -32.49 19.99
N HIS A 271 -19.76 -33.31 20.68
CA HIS A 271 -19.53 -33.19 22.12
C HIS A 271 -18.65 -31.98 22.47
N ALA A 272 -17.66 -31.62 21.63
CA ALA A 272 -16.88 -30.40 21.77
C ALA A 272 -17.74 -29.13 21.51
N ILE A 273 -18.67 -29.19 20.56
CA ILE A 273 -19.66 -28.13 20.28
C ILE A 273 -20.65 -27.98 21.43
N GLU A 274 -21.17 -29.08 21.98
CA GLU A 274 -21.99 -29.05 23.19
C GLU A 274 -21.19 -28.55 24.39
N THR A 275 -19.92 -28.90 24.53
CA THR A 275 -19.04 -28.43 25.63
C THR A 275 -18.75 -26.93 25.51
N LEU A 276 -18.56 -26.39 24.30
CA LEU A 276 -18.42 -24.94 24.06
C LEU A 276 -19.73 -24.16 24.34
N MET A 277 -20.89 -24.79 24.10
CA MET A 277 -22.20 -24.22 24.46
C MET A 277 -22.62 -24.48 25.91
N LEU A 278 -21.96 -25.41 26.61
CA LEU A 278 -22.17 -25.80 28.00
C LEU A 278 -21.06 -25.32 28.94
N ILE A 279 -20.14 -24.45 28.49
CA ILE A 279 -19.37 -23.63 29.44
C ILE A 279 -20.40 -22.73 30.10
N GLU A 280 -20.94 -23.20 31.23
CA GLU A 280 -21.80 -22.42 32.10
C GLU A 280 -21.10 -21.09 32.31
N ARG A 281 -21.77 -20.00 31.90
CA ARG A 281 -21.40 -18.67 32.33
C ARG A 281 -21.20 -18.76 33.84
N PRO A 282 -20.03 -18.40 34.40
CA PRO A 282 -19.95 -18.25 35.84
C PRO A 282 -21.10 -17.31 36.24
N PRO A 283 -21.83 -17.59 37.33
CA PRO A 283 -22.86 -16.67 37.81
C PRO A 283 -22.25 -15.26 37.93
N PRO A 284 -23.04 -14.17 37.92
CA PRO A 284 -22.53 -12.85 38.26
C PRO A 284 -22.10 -12.86 39.73
N SER A 285 -20.95 -13.47 39.98
CA SER A 285 -20.30 -13.56 41.26
C SER A 285 -19.68 -12.19 41.49
N SER A 286 -19.95 -11.66 42.68
CA SER A 286 -19.34 -10.48 43.26
C SER A 286 -18.00 -10.13 42.61
N ARG A 287 -17.95 -8.94 41.96
CA ARG A 287 -16.77 -8.35 41.31
C ARG A 287 -15.49 -9.02 41.80
N PRO A 288 -14.90 -9.95 41.03
CA PRO A 288 -13.66 -10.55 41.47
C PRO A 288 -12.68 -9.40 41.69
N LYS A 289 -12.01 -9.37 42.84
CA LYS A 289 -10.90 -8.45 43.11
C LYS A 289 -9.73 -8.87 42.21
N VAL A 290 -9.90 -8.72 40.90
CA VAL A 290 -8.87 -9.07 39.94
C VAL A 290 -7.95 -7.87 39.86
N VAL A 291 -6.85 -7.93 40.61
CA VAL A 291 -5.65 -7.22 40.18
C VAL A 291 -5.22 -7.96 38.92
N VAL A 292 -5.71 -7.52 37.76
CA VAL A 292 -5.27 -8.06 36.48
C VAL A 292 -3.86 -7.52 36.28
N ASN A 293 -2.85 -8.28 36.72
CA ASN A 293 -1.48 -7.97 36.41
C ASN A 293 -1.29 -8.25 34.91
N THR A 294 -1.23 -7.20 34.10
CA THR A 294 -1.09 -7.27 32.64
C THR A 294 0.18 -6.55 32.21
N ARG A 295 0.80 -7.00 31.11
CA ARG A 295 1.96 -6.32 30.53
C ARG A 295 1.64 -4.89 30.08
N GLN A 296 0.44 -4.67 29.55
CA GLN A 296 -0.01 -3.34 29.14
C GLN A 296 -0.64 -2.57 30.32
N PRO A 297 -0.46 -1.23 30.41
CA PRO A 297 -1.14 -0.40 31.39
C PRO A 297 -2.67 -0.51 31.32
N SER A 298 -3.33 -0.35 32.45
CA SER A 298 -4.80 -0.25 32.56
C SER A 298 -5.18 0.75 33.64
N HIS A 299 -6.44 1.13 33.76
CA HIS A 299 -6.89 1.99 34.86
C HIS A 299 -6.55 1.42 36.25
N LEU A 300 -6.60 0.08 36.42
CA LEU A 300 -6.30 -0.57 37.69
C LEU A 300 -4.82 -0.44 38.09
N THR A 301 -3.92 -0.40 37.11
CA THR A 301 -2.47 -0.34 37.34
C THR A 301 -1.90 1.09 37.20
N HIS A 302 -2.52 1.92 36.37
CA HIS A 302 -2.08 3.28 36.02
C HIS A 302 -3.28 4.25 35.94
N PRO A 303 -4.01 4.50 37.04
CA PRO A 303 -5.23 5.32 37.02
C PRO A 303 -4.99 6.78 36.65
N SER A 304 -3.76 7.28 36.77
CA SER A 304 -3.36 8.62 36.33
C SER A 304 -3.07 8.73 34.83
N LEU A 305 -2.90 7.59 34.14
CA LEU A 305 -2.57 7.53 32.72
C LEU A 305 -3.77 7.09 31.87
N ILE A 306 -4.57 6.16 32.40
CA ILE A 306 -5.72 5.54 31.70
C ILE A 306 -6.97 5.78 32.52
N ALA A 307 -7.96 6.45 31.93
CA ALA A 307 -9.27 6.65 32.55
C ALA A 307 -10.04 5.32 32.68
N GLU A 308 -11.05 5.28 33.55
CA GLU A 308 -11.75 4.02 33.86
C GLU A 308 -12.38 3.39 32.61
N ASP A 309 -12.92 4.18 31.69
CA ASP A 309 -13.56 3.76 30.43
C ASP A 309 -12.57 3.52 29.27
N GLU A 310 -11.30 3.86 29.45
CA GLU A 310 -10.25 3.76 28.43
C GLU A 310 -9.66 2.35 28.31
N ALA A 311 -9.38 1.96 27.06
CA ALA A 311 -8.62 0.73 26.75
C ALA A 311 -7.12 1.03 26.63
N THR A 312 -6.82 2.18 26.03
CA THR A 312 -5.47 2.75 25.89
C THR A 312 -5.55 4.24 26.23
N PRO A 313 -4.44 4.90 26.59
CA PRO A 313 -4.48 6.29 27.00
C PRO A 313 -5.17 7.17 25.95
N GLY A 314 -6.25 7.85 26.34
CA GLY A 314 -7.04 8.73 25.48
C GLY A 314 -8.09 8.05 24.58
N ILE A 315 -8.10 6.72 24.43
CA ILE A 315 -9.08 6.01 23.58
C ILE A 315 -9.96 5.07 24.42
N SER A 316 -11.26 5.36 24.42
CA SER A 316 -12.27 4.58 25.14
C SER A 316 -12.47 3.17 24.56
N ARG A 317 -12.88 2.21 25.40
CA ARG A 317 -13.36 0.89 24.94
C ARG A 317 -14.53 1.02 23.96
N ALA A 318 -15.39 2.03 24.16
CA ALA A 318 -16.51 2.32 23.28
C ALA A 318 -16.04 2.76 21.88
N GLU A 319 -14.97 3.55 21.78
CA GLU A 319 -14.41 3.96 20.48
C GLU A 319 -13.80 2.77 19.73
N TYR A 320 -13.09 1.87 20.43
CA TYR A 320 -12.62 0.62 19.82
C TYR A 320 -13.78 -0.26 19.31
N ALA A 321 -14.87 -0.38 20.08
CA ALA A 321 -16.07 -1.09 19.66
C ALA A 321 -16.71 -0.44 18.41
N ASP A 322 -16.78 0.89 18.37
CA ASP A 322 -17.29 1.64 17.23
C ASP A 322 -16.45 1.43 15.96
N ARG A 323 -15.11 1.40 16.07
CA ARG A 323 -14.20 1.09 14.95
C ARG A 323 -14.49 -0.29 14.36
N ARG A 324 -14.66 -1.32 15.22
CA ARG A 324 -15.02 -2.69 14.80
C ARG A 324 -16.39 -2.74 14.12
N ARG A 325 -17.38 -2.03 14.66
CA ARG A 325 -18.73 -1.91 14.06
C ARG A 325 -18.67 -1.24 12.69
N ARG A 326 -18.00 -0.08 12.56
CA ARG A 326 -17.84 0.63 11.29
C ARG A 326 -17.10 -0.20 10.23
N LEU A 327 -16.08 -0.96 10.64
CA LEU A 327 -15.39 -1.90 9.75
C LEU A 327 -16.35 -2.96 9.22
N PHE A 328 -17.10 -3.60 10.12
CA PHE A 328 -18.05 -4.63 9.73
C PHE A 328 -19.15 -4.09 8.81
N GLU A 329 -19.71 -2.92 9.11
CA GLU A 329 -20.71 -2.28 8.26
C GLU A 329 -20.14 -1.90 6.88
N SER A 330 -18.91 -1.38 6.84
CA SER A 330 -18.21 -1.12 5.57
C SER A 330 -18.01 -2.39 4.77
N PHE A 331 -17.68 -3.50 5.44
CA PHE A 331 -17.49 -4.80 4.83
C PHE A 331 -18.79 -5.34 4.24
N VAL A 332 -19.89 -5.33 5.00
CA VAL A 332 -21.21 -5.76 4.52
C VAL A 332 -21.67 -4.91 3.34
N ARG A 333 -21.54 -3.57 3.42
CA ARG A 333 -21.87 -2.66 2.31
C ARG A 333 -21.03 -2.92 1.08
N SER A 334 -19.71 -3.10 1.24
CA SER A 334 -18.83 -3.42 0.12
C SER A 334 -19.24 -4.72 -0.56
N CYS A 335 -19.59 -5.76 0.21
CA CYS A 335 -20.08 -7.01 -0.36
C CYS A 335 -21.38 -6.86 -1.13
N ALA A 336 -22.32 -6.06 -0.63
CA ALA A 336 -23.60 -5.79 -1.30
C ALA A 336 -23.42 -5.02 -2.63
N LEU A 337 -22.40 -4.18 -2.74
CA LEU A 337 -22.06 -3.49 -3.99
C LEU A 337 -21.42 -4.42 -5.04
N HIS A 338 -20.64 -5.41 -4.59
CA HIS A 338 -19.90 -6.31 -5.49
C HIS A 338 -20.64 -7.62 -5.82
N GLY A 339 -21.88 -7.80 -5.34
CA GLY A 339 -22.71 -8.93 -5.72
C GLY A 339 -23.92 -9.13 -4.81
N ALA A 340 -24.78 -10.07 -5.19
CA ALA A 340 -25.91 -10.46 -4.36
C ALA A 340 -25.43 -11.01 -3.00
N VAL A 341 -26.06 -10.51 -1.95
CA VAL A 341 -25.90 -10.91 -0.55
C VAL A 341 -27.27 -11.42 -0.10
N ASP A 342 -27.32 -12.67 0.36
CA ASP A 342 -28.56 -13.26 0.88
C ASP A 342 -29.02 -12.52 2.15
N GLU A 343 -30.33 -12.56 2.45
CA GLU A 343 -30.89 -11.87 3.62
C GLU A 343 -30.27 -12.33 4.95
N ASP A 344 -29.81 -13.58 5.02
CA ASP A 344 -29.16 -14.20 6.20
C ASP A 344 -27.67 -14.52 5.94
N GLN A 345 -27.04 -13.84 4.97
CA GLN A 345 -25.64 -14.04 4.63
C GLN A 345 -24.74 -13.85 5.86
N ARG A 346 -23.84 -14.81 6.08
CA ARG A 346 -22.84 -14.76 7.16
C ARG A 346 -21.55 -14.10 6.69
N PHE A 347 -20.98 -13.30 7.57
CA PHE A 347 -19.75 -12.54 7.35
C PHE A 347 -18.71 -12.88 8.41
N LEU A 348 -17.44 -12.93 8.00
CA LEU A 348 -16.30 -13.18 8.85
C LEU A 348 -15.14 -12.23 8.50
N VAL A 349 -14.68 -11.45 9.47
CA VAL A 349 -13.41 -10.71 9.36
C VAL A 349 -12.38 -11.38 10.25
N LEU A 350 -11.18 -11.62 9.74
CA LEU A 350 -10.06 -12.13 10.54
C LEU A 350 -8.85 -11.21 10.42
N LEU A 351 -8.24 -10.90 11.55
CA LEU A 351 -7.02 -10.11 11.63
C LEU A 351 -6.07 -10.71 12.67
N CYS A 352 -4.82 -10.98 12.27
CA CYS A 352 -3.77 -11.35 13.21
C CYS A 352 -3.02 -10.11 13.70
N GLY A 353 -2.63 -10.13 14.98
CA GLY A 353 -1.60 -9.26 15.52
C GLY A 353 -0.19 -9.70 15.14
N SER A 354 0.78 -8.88 15.51
CA SER A 354 2.21 -9.15 15.37
C SER A 354 2.66 -10.27 16.30
N ASP A 355 3.67 -11.00 15.85
CA ASP A 355 4.45 -11.91 16.70
C ASP A 355 5.63 -11.17 17.35
N MET A 356 6.24 -11.79 18.37
CA MET A 356 7.50 -11.29 18.93
C MET A 356 8.62 -11.45 17.91
N THR A 357 9.45 -10.42 17.77
CA THR A 357 10.70 -10.49 16.99
C THR A 357 11.91 -10.47 17.94
N TYR A 358 13.04 -10.97 17.46
CA TYR A 358 14.25 -11.17 18.27
C TYR A 358 15.45 -10.54 17.59
N SER A 359 16.29 -9.83 18.35
CA SER A 359 17.54 -9.24 17.86
C SER A 359 18.68 -10.25 17.82
N ALA A 360 18.61 -11.28 18.67
CA ALA A 360 19.53 -12.41 18.76
C ALA A 360 18.75 -13.63 19.29
N PRO A 361 19.30 -14.86 19.25
CA PRO A 361 18.65 -16.00 19.89
C PRO A 361 18.22 -15.66 21.33
N ASP A 362 16.93 -15.82 21.62
CA ASP A 362 16.30 -15.56 22.93
C ASP A 362 16.37 -14.11 23.46
N VAL A 363 16.78 -13.12 22.65
CA VAL A 363 16.75 -11.69 23.02
C VAL A 363 15.63 -10.98 22.27
N PRO A 364 14.48 -10.72 22.90
CA PRO A 364 13.33 -10.11 22.22
C PRO A 364 13.58 -8.62 21.94
N ASN A 365 13.13 -8.17 20.76
CA ASN A 365 12.97 -6.75 20.50
C ASN A 365 11.81 -6.18 21.35
N PRO A 366 11.79 -4.87 21.62
CA PRO A 366 10.62 -4.19 22.15
C PRO A 366 9.39 -4.49 21.28
N PHE A 367 8.32 -5.01 21.89
CA PHE A 367 7.11 -5.35 21.15
C PHE A 367 6.41 -4.09 20.63
N ARG A 368 6.01 -4.12 19.36
CA ARG A 368 5.08 -3.16 18.75
C ARG A 368 4.02 -3.96 18.00
N GLN A 369 2.77 -3.74 18.38
CA GLN A 369 1.63 -4.36 17.71
C GLN A 369 1.50 -3.84 16.27
N CYS A 370 0.96 -4.65 15.37
CA CYS A 370 0.62 -4.15 14.04
C CYS A 370 -0.50 -3.11 14.15
N SER A 371 -0.37 -1.99 13.43
CA SER A 371 -1.24 -0.82 13.63
C SER A 371 -2.71 -1.11 13.37
N ASN A 372 -3.03 -2.05 12.47
CA ASN A 372 -4.41 -2.49 12.23
C ASN A 372 -5.02 -3.24 13.43
N MET A 373 -4.27 -4.16 14.04
CA MET A 373 -4.74 -4.89 15.22
C MET A 373 -4.85 -3.97 16.43
N PHE A 374 -3.87 -3.08 16.60
CA PHE A 374 -3.91 -2.05 17.62
C PHE A 374 -5.13 -1.13 17.44
N TYR A 375 -5.40 -0.66 16.22
CA TYR A 375 -6.53 0.22 15.91
C TYR A 375 -7.89 -0.38 16.27
N LEU A 376 -8.08 -1.69 16.09
CA LEU A 376 -9.36 -2.37 16.30
C LEU A 376 -9.55 -2.95 17.71
N SER A 377 -8.48 -3.18 18.46
CA SER A 377 -8.55 -3.86 19.77
C SER A 377 -7.91 -3.11 20.94
N GLY A 378 -6.93 -2.24 20.67
CA GLY A 378 -6.07 -1.65 21.70
C GLY A 378 -5.12 -2.63 22.39
N LEU A 379 -5.14 -3.92 22.02
CA LEU A 379 -4.32 -4.95 22.67
C LEU A 379 -2.86 -4.89 22.20
N GLN A 380 -1.95 -4.79 23.16
CA GLN A 380 -0.49 -4.74 22.94
C GLN A 380 0.19 -6.05 23.38
N GLU A 381 -0.40 -7.19 22.98
CA GLU A 381 0.16 -8.52 23.21
C GLU A 381 0.40 -9.28 21.89
N PRO A 382 1.47 -10.09 21.81
CA PRO A 382 1.81 -10.83 20.60
C PRO A 382 0.85 -12.00 20.33
N GLY A 383 0.75 -12.41 19.07
CA GLY A 383 0.08 -13.65 18.67
C GLY A 383 -1.44 -13.67 18.86
N ALA A 384 -2.05 -12.50 19.11
CA ALA A 384 -3.49 -12.39 19.24
C ALA A 384 -4.19 -12.40 17.87
N CYS A 385 -5.40 -12.97 17.78
CA CYS A 385 -6.23 -12.92 16.58
C CYS A 385 -7.59 -12.31 16.91
N LEU A 386 -8.04 -11.35 16.11
CA LEU A 386 -9.39 -10.77 16.19
C LEU A 386 -10.28 -11.39 15.11
N ALA A 387 -11.45 -11.87 15.53
CA ALA A 387 -12.54 -12.26 14.64
C ALA A 387 -13.74 -11.33 14.81
N ILE A 388 -14.34 -10.91 13.70
CA ILE A 388 -15.64 -10.21 13.71
C ILE A 388 -16.61 -11.03 12.89
N THR A 389 -17.72 -11.44 13.50
CA THR A 389 -18.75 -12.27 12.87
C THR A 389 -20.08 -11.57 12.89
N GLY A 390 -20.93 -11.82 11.90
CA GLY A 390 -22.28 -11.28 11.90
C GLY A 390 -23.06 -11.71 10.67
N THR A 391 -24.27 -11.17 10.55
CA THR A 391 -25.15 -11.38 9.39
C THR A 391 -25.58 -10.05 8.78
N THR A 392 -26.24 -10.09 7.62
CA THR A 392 -26.73 -8.88 6.93
C THR A 392 -27.62 -7.98 7.81
N LYS A 393 -28.35 -8.56 8.77
CA LYS A 393 -29.33 -7.85 9.62
C LYS A 393 -28.98 -7.82 11.12
N GLY A 394 -27.88 -8.44 11.52
CA GLY A 394 -27.48 -8.57 12.92
C GLY A 394 -26.29 -7.70 13.29
N ASP A 395 -26.23 -7.26 14.54
CA ASP A 395 -25.06 -6.58 15.08
C ASP A 395 -23.83 -7.51 15.04
N PRO A 396 -22.64 -7.00 14.66
CA PRO A 396 -21.44 -7.79 14.66
C PRO A 396 -21.05 -8.20 16.08
N ARG A 397 -20.58 -9.44 16.21
CA ARG A 397 -19.97 -9.99 17.42
C ARG A 397 -18.47 -10.10 17.23
N THR A 398 -17.72 -9.59 18.20
CA THR A 398 -16.27 -9.45 18.19
C THR A 398 -15.63 -10.41 19.18
N THR A 399 -14.73 -11.25 18.69
CA THR A 399 -14.10 -12.33 19.47
C THR A 399 -12.58 -12.22 19.36
N LEU A 400 -11.90 -12.22 20.50
CA LEU A 400 -10.45 -12.12 20.57
C LEU A 400 -9.84 -13.45 21.04
N PHE A 401 -8.80 -13.91 20.35
CA PHE A 401 -8.06 -15.10 20.69
C PHE A 401 -6.69 -14.68 21.21
N VAL A 402 -6.41 -15.01 22.47
CA VAL A 402 -5.18 -14.60 23.16
C VAL A 402 -4.37 -15.81 23.60
N GLN A 403 -3.10 -15.57 23.94
CA GLN A 403 -2.25 -16.61 24.47
C GLN A 403 -2.74 -17.08 25.84
N ARG A 404 -2.61 -18.38 26.10
CA ARG A 404 -2.82 -18.94 27.43
C ARG A 404 -1.75 -18.43 28.38
N ARG A 405 -2.15 -18.10 29.60
CA ARG A 405 -1.20 -17.75 30.67
C ARG A 405 -0.40 -18.97 31.09
N GLU A 406 0.91 -18.84 31.08
CA GLU A 406 1.85 -19.88 31.50
C GLU A 406 2.85 -19.27 32.49
N ALA A 407 2.81 -19.69 33.75
CA ALA A 407 3.63 -19.11 34.82
C ALA A 407 5.13 -19.13 34.51
N HIS A 408 5.62 -20.17 33.81
CA HIS A 408 7.01 -20.23 33.40
C HIS A 408 7.36 -19.16 32.36
N LYS A 409 6.51 -18.93 31.33
CA LYS A 409 6.75 -17.87 30.34
C LYS A 409 6.61 -16.48 30.95
N GLU A 410 5.62 -16.28 31.81
CA GLU A 410 5.41 -14.98 32.46
C GLU A 410 6.56 -14.58 33.39
N LEU A 411 7.31 -15.55 33.93
CA LEU A 411 8.54 -15.29 34.68
C LEU A 411 9.61 -14.58 33.82
N TRP A 412 9.66 -14.88 32.52
CA TRP A 412 10.65 -14.34 31.58
C TRP A 412 10.13 -13.12 30.82
N ASP A 413 8.92 -13.22 30.27
CA ASP A 413 8.37 -12.25 29.31
C ASP A 413 7.48 -11.18 29.97
N GLY A 414 7.18 -11.36 31.26
CA GLY A 414 6.20 -10.58 31.99
C GLY A 414 4.77 -11.13 31.87
N PRO A 415 3.82 -10.55 32.62
CA PRO A 415 2.48 -11.09 32.76
C PRO A 415 1.64 -10.90 31.49
N LEU A 416 0.90 -11.94 31.06
CA LEU A 416 -0.06 -11.84 29.98
C LEU A 416 -1.45 -11.51 30.53
N ALA A 417 -2.24 -10.77 29.77
CA ALA A 417 -3.61 -10.43 30.13
C ALA A 417 -4.47 -11.69 30.29
N GLY A 418 -4.25 -12.69 29.43
CA GLY A 418 -5.11 -13.87 29.35
C GLY A 418 -6.55 -13.51 29.04
N VAL A 419 -7.48 -14.46 29.22
CA VAL A 419 -8.89 -14.29 28.86
C VAL A 419 -9.54 -13.14 29.64
N ASP A 420 -9.46 -13.18 30.97
CA ASP A 420 -10.11 -12.19 31.84
C ASP A 420 -9.53 -10.78 31.65
N GLY A 421 -8.21 -10.67 31.54
CA GLY A 421 -7.55 -9.40 31.35
C GLY A 421 -7.84 -8.78 30.00
N ALA A 422 -7.77 -9.57 28.92
CA ALA A 422 -8.04 -9.05 27.58
C ALA A 422 -9.52 -8.66 27.43
N SER A 423 -10.44 -9.37 28.09
CA SER A 423 -11.86 -8.98 28.14
C SER A 423 -12.04 -7.62 28.82
N TYR A 424 -11.40 -7.43 29.98
CA TYR A 424 -11.42 -6.15 30.70
C TYR A 424 -10.83 -4.99 29.88
N LEU A 425 -9.69 -5.22 29.22
CA LEU A 425 -8.93 -4.18 28.52
C LEU A 425 -9.60 -3.71 27.23
N THR A 426 -10.09 -4.64 26.41
CA THR A 426 -10.42 -4.36 25.01
C THR A 426 -11.90 -4.07 24.74
N GLY A 427 -12.78 -4.49 25.66
CA GLY A 427 -14.23 -4.35 25.50
C GLY A 427 -14.81 -5.14 24.30
N VAL A 428 -14.14 -6.23 23.91
CA VAL A 428 -14.67 -7.20 22.93
C VAL A 428 -15.76 -8.08 23.58
N ASP A 429 -16.61 -8.69 22.76
CA ASP A 429 -17.76 -9.46 23.25
C ASP A 429 -17.35 -10.80 23.87
N ASP A 430 -16.38 -11.49 23.26
CA ASP A 430 -15.85 -12.74 23.76
C ASP A 430 -14.32 -12.78 23.69
N VAL A 431 -13.71 -13.51 24.61
CA VAL A 431 -12.27 -13.80 24.59
C VAL A 431 -12.05 -15.29 24.82
N PHE A 432 -11.19 -15.91 24.02
CA PHE A 432 -10.80 -17.31 24.16
C PHE A 432 -9.28 -17.48 24.10
N GLU A 433 -8.79 -18.60 24.61
CA GLU A 433 -7.41 -19.02 24.37
C GLU A 433 -7.24 -19.43 22.89
N HIS A 434 -6.05 -19.16 22.34
CA HIS A 434 -5.73 -19.41 20.93
C HIS A 434 -5.97 -20.87 20.48
N GLN A 435 -5.84 -21.85 21.40
CA GLN A 435 -6.13 -23.26 21.11
C GLN A 435 -7.59 -23.51 20.64
N HIS A 436 -8.52 -22.61 20.94
CA HIS A 436 -9.92 -22.71 20.52
C HIS A 436 -10.20 -22.06 19.16
N PHE A 437 -9.21 -21.41 18.55
CA PHE A 437 -9.38 -20.67 17.29
C PHE A 437 -9.89 -21.57 16.15
N GLY A 438 -9.31 -22.76 15.99
CA GLY A 438 -9.75 -23.70 14.96
C GLY A 438 -11.20 -24.16 15.13
N ALA A 439 -11.57 -24.56 16.34
CA ALA A 439 -12.95 -24.97 16.65
C ALA A 439 -13.95 -23.83 16.43
N PHE A 440 -13.56 -22.59 16.72
CA PHE A 440 -14.37 -21.41 16.45
C PHE A 440 -14.62 -21.23 14.94
N LEU A 441 -13.58 -21.35 14.11
CA LEU A 441 -13.74 -21.24 12.65
C LEU A 441 -14.65 -22.34 12.08
N GLU A 442 -14.56 -23.57 12.59
CA GLU A 442 -15.47 -24.67 12.23
C GLU A 442 -16.93 -24.35 12.55
N MET A 443 -17.18 -23.65 13.66
CA MET A 443 -18.53 -23.23 14.06
C MET A 443 -19.05 -22.08 13.17
N CYS A 444 -18.19 -21.13 12.79
CA CYS A 444 -18.57 -19.99 11.96
C CYS A 444 -18.99 -20.42 10.55
N VAL A 445 -18.31 -21.43 9.99
CA VAL A 445 -18.60 -21.96 8.65
C VAL A 445 -19.78 -22.94 8.71
N PRO A 446 -20.94 -22.61 8.11
CA PRO A 446 -22.12 -23.45 8.21
C PRO A 446 -21.95 -24.77 7.45
N SER A 447 -22.74 -25.78 7.85
CA SER A 447 -22.80 -27.06 7.14
C SER A 447 -23.40 -26.95 5.74
N LYS A 448 -24.21 -25.92 5.49
CA LYS A 448 -24.80 -25.53 4.20
C LYS A 448 -24.66 -24.02 3.99
N GLY A 449 -24.33 -23.60 2.76
CA GLY A 449 -24.11 -22.20 2.41
C GLY A 449 -22.62 -21.80 2.44
N THR A 450 -22.34 -20.52 2.18
CA THR A 450 -21.00 -19.95 2.18
C THR A 450 -20.90 -18.81 3.20
N VAL A 451 -19.70 -18.59 3.73
CA VAL A 451 -19.37 -17.39 4.51
C VAL A 451 -18.61 -16.44 3.60
N ILE A 452 -18.97 -15.15 3.62
CA ILE A 452 -18.14 -14.14 2.97
C ILE A 452 -17.09 -13.68 3.98
N ALA A 453 -15.82 -13.79 3.64
CA ALA A 453 -14.73 -13.45 4.53
C ALA A 453 -13.82 -12.33 4.01
N ALA A 454 -13.33 -11.50 4.93
CA ALA A 454 -12.28 -10.52 4.68
C ALA A 454 -11.10 -10.80 5.61
N TYR A 455 -9.97 -11.22 5.04
CA TYR A 455 -8.70 -11.45 5.73
C TYR A 455 -7.56 -11.39 4.72
N ASP A 456 -6.33 -11.26 5.20
CA ASP A 456 -5.12 -11.35 4.36
C ASP A 456 -4.65 -12.81 4.28
N PRO A 457 -4.73 -13.49 3.12
CA PRO A 457 -4.30 -14.89 3.00
C PRO A 457 -2.83 -15.11 3.36
N THR A 458 -1.95 -14.13 3.15
CA THR A 458 -0.50 -14.28 3.39
C THR A 458 -0.17 -14.44 4.88
N GLN A 459 -1.02 -13.93 5.78
CA GLN A 459 -0.88 -14.15 7.23
C GLN A 459 -1.18 -15.59 7.65
N TRP A 460 -1.74 -16.39 6.74
CA TRP A 460 -2.24 -17.75 7.01
C TRP A 460 -1.60 -18.82 6.12
N THR A 461 -0.77 -18.45 5.15
CA THR A 461 -0.08 -19.40 4.25
C THR A 461 1.09 -20.13 4.93
N ASN A 462 1.69 -19.54 5.97
CA ASN A 462 2.84 -20.11 6.70
C ASN A 462 2.50 -20.56 8.13
N LYS A 463 1.23 -20.44 8.56
CA LYS A 463 0.80 -20.85 9.90
C LYS A 463 0.35 -22.32 9.89
N LYS A 464 0.56 -23.00 11.02
CA LYS A 464 0.21 -24.41 11.29
C LYS A 464 -1.31 -24.72 11.21
N ASP A 465 -2.13 -23.74 10.82
CA ASP A 465 -3.59 -23.81 10.82
C ASP A 465 -4.13 -24.00 9.40
N ASP A 466 -4.05 -25.25 8.92
CA ASP A 466 -4.60 -25.75 7.65
C ASP A 466 -6.15 -25.60 7.53
N ILE A 467 -6.80 -25.02 8.54
CA ILE A 467 -8.25 -24.95 8.63
C ILE A 467 -8.88 -24.02 7.59
N LEU A 468 -8.29 -22.85 7.32
CA LEU A 468 -8.79 -21.94 6.29
C LEU A 468 -8.60 -22.54 4.89
N VAL A 469 -7.51 -23.28 4.68
CA VAL A 469 -7.25 -24.03 3.44
C VAL A 469 -8.30 -25.13 3.25
N ARG A 470 -8.58 -25.92 4.29
CA ARG A 470 -9.64 -26.95 4.28
C ARG A 470 -11.04 -26.38 4.05
N MET A 471 -11.29 -25.14 4.46
CA MET A 471 -12.58 -24.47 4.34
C MET A 471 -12.73 -23.60 3.11
N ARG A 472 -11.72 -23.54 2.23
CA ARG A 472 -11.71 -22.63 1.06
C ARG A 472 -12.96 -22.73 0.20
N ASP A 473 -13.52 -23.92 0.02
CA ASP A 473 -14.69 -24.16 -0.83
C ASP A 473 -15.99 -23.58 -0.23
N LYS A 474 -15.97 -23.26 1.07
CA LYS A 474 -17.10 -22.66 1.82
C LYS A 474 -16.89 -21.20 2.16
N ILE A 475 -15.69 -20.66 1.88
CA ILE A 475 -15.32 -19.28 2.15
C ILE A 475 -15.25 -18.53 0.82
N ARG A 476 -16.11 -17.53 0.65
CA ARG A 476 -16.02 -16.58 -0.45
C ARG A 476 -15.25 -15.36 0.03
N LEU A 477 -14.11 -15.04 -0.57
CA LEU A 477 -13.39 -13.83 -0.23
C LEU A 477 -14.16 -12.58 -0.67
N SER A 478 -14.01 -11.50 0.10
CA SER A 478 -14.49 -10.17 -0.24
C SER A 478 -13.81 -9.66 -1.51
N GLY A 479 -14.54 -8.92 -2.35
CA GLY A 479 -13.97 -8.27 -3.53
C GLY A 479 -13.04 -7.09 -3.18
N ASP A 480 -13.31 -6.42 -2.06
CA ASP A 480 -12.47 -5.36 -1.51
C ASP A 480 -11.57 -5.91 -0.41
N PRO A 481 -10.23 -5.79 -0.52
CA PRO A 481 -9.28 -6.22 0.49
C PRO A 481 -9.57 -5.64 1.89
N LEU A 482 -9.37 -6.45 2.94
CA LEU A 482 -9.54 -6.03 4.34
C LEU A 482 -8.73 -4.76 4.65
N LEU A 483 -7.49 -4.70 4.15
CA LEU A 483 -6.58 -3.59 4.41
C LEU A 483 -7.14 -2.26 3.91
N ASN A 484 -7.77 -2.24 2.73
CA ASN A 484 -8.40 -1.05 2.17
C ASN A 484 -9.49 -0.50 3.08
N MET A 485 -10.32 -1.39 3.64
CA MET A 485 -11.40 -1.01 4.56
C MET A 485 -10.86 -0.45 5.87
N ILE A 486 -9.84 -1.09 6.47
CA ILE A 486 -9.23 -0.61 7.72
C ILE A 486 -8.53 0.74 7.48
N HIS A 487 -7.78 0.87 6.39
CA HIS A 487 -7.07 2.11 6.07
C HIS A 487 -8.02 3.28 5.84
N ARG A 488 -9.17 3.09 5.19
CA ARG A 488 -10.18 4.16 5.07
C ARG A 488 -10.73 4.63 6.42
N LEU A 489 -10.81 3.75 7.42
CA LEU A 489 -11.18 4.15 8.78
C LEU A 489 -10.07 4.90 9.50
N ARG A 490 -8.82 4.42 9.39
CA ARG A 490 -7.63 5.06 10.00
C ARG A 490 -7.26 6.40 9.37
N TRP A 491 -7.65 6.60 8.10
CA TRP A 491 -7.31 7.79 7.33
C TRP A 491 -7.86 9.07 7.98
N ILE A 492 -9.09 9.00 8.49
CA ILE A 492 -9.79 10.12 9.13
C ILE A 492 -9.74 9.93 10.66
N LYS A 493 -9.02 10.80 11.35
CA LYS A 493 -8.78 10.68 12.80
C LYS A 493 -10.01 11.15 13.58
N SER A 494 -10.36 10.40 14.63
CA SER A 494 -11.37 10.81 15.62
C SER A 494 -10.86 12.00 16.46
N PRO A 495 -11.75 12.71 17.18
CA PRO A 495 -11.31 13.76 18.12
C PRO A 495 -10.28 13.29 19.16
N ALA A 496 -10.39 12.04 19.61
CA ALA A 496 -9.47 11.46 20.58
C ALA A 496 -8.10 11.15 19.94
N GLU A 497 -8.10 10.64 18.70
CA GLU A 497 -6.87 10.44 17.92
C GLU A 497 -6.17 11.76 17.61
N ILE A 498 -6.93 12.82 17.28
CA ILE A 498 -6.38 14.16 17.05
C ILE A 498 -5.75 14.72 18.34
N ALA A 499 -6.38 14.51 19.50
CA ALA A 499 -5.81 14.93 20.78
C ALA A 499 -4.48 14.24 21.08
N LEU A 500 -4.38 12.93 20.77
CA LEU A 500 -3.12 12.20 20.85
C LEU A 500 -2.09 12.75 19.88
N MET A 501 -2.43 12.94 18.60
CA MET A 501 -1.53 13.50 17.58
C MET A 501 -0.99 14.87 17.97
N ARG A 502 -1.82 15.80 18.46
CA ARG A 502 -1.36 17.10 18.99
C ARG A 502 -0.31 16.93 20.09
N LYS A 503 -0.52 15.99 21.01
CA LYS A 503 0.44 15.71 22.09
C LYS A 503 1.72 15.09 21.55
N THR A 504 1.62 14.15 20.60
CA THR A 504 2.75 13.52 19.91
C THR A 504 3.61 14.57 19.21
N CYS A 505 3.02 15.40 18.37
CA CYS A 505 3.72 16.48 17.65
C CYS A 505 4.36 17.48 18.62
N ALA A 506 3.67 17.89 19.70
CA ALA A 506 4.25 18.79 20.70
C ALA A 506 5.47 18.20 21.42
N ILE A 507 5.46 16.88 21.72
CA ILE A 507 6.61 16.17 22.28
C ILE A 507 7.75 16.14 21.26
N GLY A 508 7.45 15.75 20.02
CA GLY A 508 8.40 15.73 18.90
C GLY A 508 9.07 17.09 18.71
N SER A 509 8.29 18.16 18.53
CA SER A 509 8.77 19.53 18.37
C SER A 509 9.70 19.97 19.51
N SER A 510 9.31 19.68 20.76
CA SER A 510 10.11 20.02 21.93
C SER A 510 11.41 19.22 22.03
N ALA A 511 11.41 17.98 21.54
CA ALA A 511 12.59 17.12 21.52
C ALA A 511 13.56 17.53 20.42
N VAL A 512 13.06 17.83 19.21
CA VAL A 512 13.84 18.37 18.10
C VAL A 512 14.52 19.67 18.51
N ALA A 513 13.77 20.65 19.04
CA ALA A 513 14.34 21.92 19.48
C ALA A 513 15.40 21.76 20.59
N ALA A 514 15.20 20.83 21.52
CA ALA A 514 16.17 20.54 22.58
C ALA A 514 17.46 19.89 22.04
N THR A 515 17.34 19.06 21.00
CA THR A 515 18.49 18.46 20.31
C THR A 515 19.29 19.54 19.56
N ILE A 516 18.61 20.42 18.80
CA ILE A 516 19.23 21.56 18.09
C ILE A 516 20.06 22.41 19.06
N ALA A 517 19.48 22.79 20.21
CA ALA A 517 20.16 23.64 21.20
C ALA A 517 21.49 23.06 21.73
N ARG A 518 21.67 21.74 21.63
CA ARG A 518 22.82 21.00 22.17
C ARG A 518 23.82 20.54 21.10
N THR A 519 23.53 20.77 19.83
CA THR A 519 24.47 20.53 18.73
C THR A 519 25.70 21.41 18.86
N ARG A 520 26.89 20.85 18.63
CA ARG A 520 28.16 21.58 18.50
C ARG A 520 29.02 20.92 17.41
N PRO A 521 29.87 21.67 16.70
CA PRO A 521 30.88 21.07 15.83
C PRO A 521 31.79 20.12 16.61
N GLY A 522 32.28 19.08 15.93
CA GLY A 522 33.10 18.00 16.51
C GLY A 522 32.30 16.89 17.20
N MET A 523 30.97 17.01 17.29
CA MET A 523 30.11 15.91 17.76
C MET A 523 29.98 14.84 16.69
N ASN A 524 29.84 13.59 17.11
CA ASN A 524 29.39 12.53 16.21
C ASN A 524 27.86 12.61 16.04
N GLU A 525 27.35 12.34 14.84
CA GLU A 525 25.92 12.32 14.53
C GLU A 525 25.12 11.42 15.49
N ASN A 526 25.69 10.29 15.89
CA ASN A 526 25.07 9.35 16.82
C ASN A 526 24.77 9.97 18.20
N VAL A 527 25.57 10.96 18.64
CA VAL A 527 25.32 11.65 19.90
C VAL A 527 23.98 12.40 19.85
N LEU A 528 23.60 12.94 18.68
CA LEU A 528 22.30 13.57 18.49
C LEU A 528 21.17 12.54 18.43
N VAL A 529 21.42 11.32 17.93
CA VAL A 529 20.45 10.20 18.00
C VAL A 529 20.12 9.90 19.45
N GLY A 530 21.13 9.65 20.28
CA GLY A 530 20.95 9.38 21.71
C GLY A 530 20.31 10.56 22.46
N ARG A 531 20.61 11.80 22.04
CA ARG A 531 19.95 12.99 22.58
C ARG A 531 18.46 12.99 22.26
N MET A 532 18.10 12.77 20.99
CA MET A 532 16.72 12.76 20.54
C MET A 532 15.92 11.67 21.27
N GLU A 533 16.47 10.46 21.41
CA GLU A 533 15.87 9.38 22.22
C GLU A 533 15.62 9.78 23.67
N MET A 534 16.60 10.43 24.31
CA MET A 534 16.46 10.91 25.69
C MET A 534 15.35 11.96 25.80
N GLU A 535 15.32 12.92 24.88
CA GLU A 535 14.35 14.03 24.91
C GLU A 535 12.91 13.54 24.68
N VAL A 536 12.68 12.61 23.75
CA VAL A 536 11.32 12.06 23.54
C VAL A 536 10.87 11.22 24.74
N ARG A 537 11.74 10.36 25.28
CA ARG A 537 11.41 9.47 26.40
C ARG A 537 11.15 10.23 27.68
N SER A 538 11.97 11.24 27.99
CA SER A 538 11.79 12.08 29.18
C SER A 538 10.50 12.90 29.15
N ARG A 539 9.91 13.11 27.96
CA ARG A 539 8.62 13.80 27.75
C ARG A 539 7.41 12.87 27.70
N GLY A 540 7.62 11.57 27.91
CA GLY A 540 6.55 10.58 28.01
C GLY A 540 6.26 9.81 26.71
N ALA A 541 6.95 10.09 25.60
CA ALA A 541 6.91 9.21 24.44
C ALA A 541 7.62 7.88 24.73
N ARG A 542 7.16 6.81 24.10
CA ARG A 542 7.69 5.46 24.32
C ARG A 542 9.08 5.32 23.69
N THR A 543 9.23 5.82 22.47
CA THR A 543 10.40 5.65 21.62
C THR A 543 10.38 6.66 20.48
N LEU A 544 11.44 6.70 19.67
CA LEU A 544 11.38 7.29 18.34
C LEU A 544 10.42 6.50 17.45
N ALA A 545 9.73 7.19 16.54
CA ALA A 545 8.75 6.59 15.64
C ALA A 545 9.40 5.73 14.54
N TYR A 546 10.61 6.11 14.13
CA TYR A 546 11.43 5.49 13.10
C TYR A 546 12.91 5.76 13.39
N PRO A 547 13.85 5.01 12.77
CA PRO A 547 15.27 5.34 12.84
C PRO A 547 15.50 6.77 12.32
N PRO A 548 16.01 7.70 13.15
CA PRO A 548 16.13 9.09 12.76
C PRO A 548 17.23 9.27 11.72
N VAL A 549 17.00 10.13 10.74
CA VAL A 549 18.07 10.59 9.85
C VAL A 549 18.71 11.77 10.54
N ILE A 550 20.02 11.69 10.83
CA ILE A 550 20.81 12.81 11.33
C ILE A 550 22.07 12.88 10.49
N ALA A 551 22.11 13.82 9.56
CA ALA A 551 23.12 13.88 8.52
C ALA A 551 23.76 15.27 8.48
N GLY A 552 25.06 15.34 8.78
CA GLY A 552 25.89 16.53 8.64
C GLY A 552 26.50 16.67 7.23
N GLY A 553 26.63 17.90 6.75
CA GLY A 553 27.29 18.23 5.49
C GLY A 553 26.68 17.51 4.29
N ASN A 554 27.52 17.03 3.36
CA ASN A 554 27.07 16.35 2.13
C ASN A 554 26.23 15.08 2.37
N ARG A 555 26.30 14.48 3.56
CA ARG A 555 25.51 13.29 3.90
C ARG A 555 24.02 13.58 3.94
N ALA A 556 23.63 14.84 4.17
CA ALA A 556 22.23 15.29 4.08
C ALA A 556 21.62 15.06 2.69
N ASN A 557 22.43 14.86 1.65
CA ASN A 557 21.99 14.50 0.31
C ASN A 557 21.63 13.01 0.14
N THR A 558 21.78 12.20 1.19
CA THR A 558 21.30 10.81 1.25
C THR A 558 20.00 10.77 2.06
N ILE A 559 18.86 10.66 1.37
CA ILE A 559 17.52 10.86 1.97
C ILE A 559 17.24 9.93 3.15
N HIS A 560 17.63 8.65 3.05
CA HIS A 560 17.52 7.67 4.14
C HIS A 560 18.89 7.37 4.76
N TYR A 561 19.65 8.41 5.13
CA TYR A 561 20.94 8.24 5.79
C TYR A 561 20.77 7.72 7.23
N LEU A 562 21.05 6.43 7.45
CA LEU A 562 20.87 5.76 8.74
C LEU A 562 22.18 5.39 9.45
N ASN A 563 23.33 5.59 8.81
CA ASN A 563 24.63 5.26 9.42
C ASN A 563 24.86 6.09 10.68
N THR A 564 24.63 7.41 10.62
CA THR A 564 24.70 8.33 11.77
C THR A 564 25.98 8.16 12.58
N ASP A 565 27.12 7.98 11.90
CA ASP A 565 28.39 7.55 12.50
C ASP A 565 29.55 8.51 12.19
N GLN A 566 29.27 9.64 11.54
CA GLN A 566 30.30 10.61 11.16
C GLN A 566 30.40 11.79 12.11
N THR A 567 31.57 12.44 12.10
CA THR A 567 31.77 13.71 12.79
C THR A 567 31.04 14.83 12.04
N ILE A 568 30.36 15.69 12.79
CA ILE A 568 29.75 16.93 12.31
C ILE A 568 30.82 18.01 12.37
N GLU A 569 31.21 18.56 11.24
CA GLU A 569 32.29 19.53 11.14
C GLU A 569 31.81 20.97 11.36
N ASP A 570 32.75 21.89 11.64
CA ASP A 570 32.41 23.32 11.63
C ASP A 570 32.06 23.78 10.22
N GLY A 571 30.99 24.55 10.09
CA GLY A 571 30.44 24.95 8.79
C GLY A 571 29.44 23.96 8.18
N ASP A 572 29.30 22.74 8.69
CA ASP A 572 28.26 21.81 8.23
C ASP A 572 26.85 22.34 8.54
N MET A 573 25.91 22.11 7.62
CA MET A 573 24.49 22.02 7.95
C MET A 573 24.17 20.61 8.44
N ILE A 574 23.19 20.47 9.32
CA ILE A 574 22.69 19.19 9.80
C ILE A 574 21.21 19.11 9.43
N LEU A 575 20.86 18.09 8.67
CA LEU A 575 19.47 17.71 8.44
C LEU A 575 19.12 16.63 9.46
N MET A 576 18.13 16.90 10.31
CA MET A 576 17.54 15.90 11.18
C MET A 576 16.08 15.69 10.86
N ASP A 577 15.74 14.45 10.52
CA ASP A 577 14.39 13.95 10.38
C ASP A 577 14.14 12.91 11.47
N ALA A 578 13.26 13.26 12.40
CA ALA A 578 12.98 12.45 13.56
C ALA A 578 11.57 12.68 14.12
N GLY A 579 10.93 11.57 14.49
CA GLY A 579 9.60 11.54 15.09
C GLY A 579 9.56 10.77 16.40
N CYS A 580 8.47 10.90 17.14
CA CYS A 580 8.25 10.14 18.38
C CYS A 580 6.96 9.31 18.31
N ASP A 581 6.96 8.16 18.99
CA ASP A 581 5.78 7.31 19.20
C ASP A 581 5.20 7.60 20.60
N TYR A 582 4.05 8.26 20.64
CA TYR A 582 3.30 8.53 21.87
C TYR A 582 1.97 7.78 21.83
N HIS A 583 1.87 6.75 22.66
CA HIS A 583 0.71 5.85 22.76
C HIS A 583 0.24 5.26 21.42
N GLY A 584 1.18 4.97 20.52
CA GLY A 584 0.92 4.32 19.23
C GLY A 584 0.84 5.30 18.04
N TYR A 585 0.57 6.58 18.29
CA TYR A 585 0.55 7.63 17.27
C TYR A 585 1.92 8.26 17.11
N VAL A 586 2.27 8.64 15.89
CA VAL A 586 3.62 9.12 15.55
C VAL A 586 3.61 10.56 15.01
N SER A 587 4.67 11.30 15.30
CA SER A 587 4.99 12.58 14.64
C SER A 587 6.06 12.36 13.57
N ASP A 588 6.16 13.30 12.62
CA ASP A 588 7.19 13.31 11.58
C ASP A 588 7.73 14.74 11.41
N ILE A 589 9.01 14.97 11.70
CA ILE A 589 9.54 16.32 11.80
C ILE A 589 10.96 16.35 11.26
N THR A 590 11.12 17.12 10.18
CA THR A 590 12.43 17.49 9.66
C THR A 590 12.77 18.94 9.93
N ARG A 591 13.97 19.18 10.47
CA ARG A 591 14.59 20.52 10.59
C ARG A 591 16.02 20.46 10.09
N THR A 592 16.49 21.57 9.52
CA THR A 592 17.89 21.71 9.09
C THR A 592 18.52 22.96 9.71
N TRP A 593 19.71 22.85 10.28
CA TRP A 593 20.40 23.98 10.94
C TRP A 593 21.93 23.87 10.84
N PRO A 594 22.67 24.98 10.94
CA PRO A 594 24.13 24.97 10.95
C PRO A 594 24.66 24.41 12.27
N ALA A 595 25.67 23.54 12.21
CA ALA A 595 26.32 22.94 13.38
C ALA A 595 26.90 24.00 14.34
N SER A 596 27.38 25.11 13.77
CA SER A 596 27.92 26.27 14.50
C SER A 596 26.86 27.09 15.24
N GLY A 597 25.58 26.90 14.92
CA GLY A 597 24.46 27.70 15.42
C GLY A 597 24.26 29.05 14.72
N ARG A 598 24.99 29.32 13.63
CA ARG A 598 24.81 30.54 12.80
C ARG A 598 24.85 30.21 11.32
N PHE A 599 23.87 30.69 10.57
CA PHE A 599 23.83 30.47 9.13
C PHE A 599 24.86 31.37 8.45
N ASN A 600 25.70 30.79 7.59
CA ASN A 600 26.50 31.60 6.67
C ASN A 600 25.62 32.14 5.53
N GLU A 601 26.16 33.03 4.70
CA GLU A 601 25.41 33.70 3.63
C GLU A 601 24.73 32.71 2.66
N THR A 602 25.45 31.66 2.23
CA THR A 602 24.91 30.68 1.27
C THR A 602 23.88 29.76 1.91
N GLN A 603 24.14 29.28 3.13
CA GLN A 603 23.18 28.48 3.90
C GLN A 603 21.90 29.25 4.16
N ARG A 604 22.01 30.53 4.58
CA ARG A 604 20.87 31.42 4.81
C ARG A 604 20.05 31.58 3.53
N LEU A 605 20.70 31.90 2.42
CA LEU A 605 20.04 32.14 1.14
C LEU A 605 19.24 30.90 0.68
N LEU A 606 19.84 29.72 0.75
CA LEU A 606 19.18 28.48 0.35
C LEU A 606 18.05 28.08 1.33
N TYR A 607 18.29 28.25 2.64
CA TYR A 607 17.30 27.94 3.67
C TYR A 607 16.07 28.85 3.60
N GLU A 608 16.26 30.17 3.47
CA GLU A 608 15.16 31.13 3.32
C GLU A 608 14.34 30.87 2.05
N ALA A 609 14.99 30.45 0.95
CA ALA A 609 14.30 30.05 -0.27
C ALA A 609 13.39 28.82 -0.04
N LEU A 610 13.82 27.84 0.76
CA LEU A 610 13.01 26.66 1.09
C LEU A 610 11.93 26.98 2.15
N ASP A 611 12.24 27.77 3.18
CA ASP A 611 11.25 28.19 4.20
C ASP A 611 10.10 28.95 3.53
N ASP A 612 10.37 29.84 2.57
CA ASP A 612 9.32 30.51 1.80
C ASP A 612 8.44 29.50 1.01
N VAL A 613 9.02 28.45 0.42
CA VAL A 613 8.23 27.36 -0.19
C VAL A 613 7.35 26.68 0.85
N GLN A 614 7.91 26.32 2.01
CA GLN A 614 7.17 25.70 3.11
C GLN A 614 5.97 26.57 3.54
N GLN A 615 6.18 27.87 3.79
CA GLN A 615 5.11 28.79 4.20
C GLN A 615 4.02 28.93 3.13
N LYS A 616 4.40 28.97 1.84
CA LYS A 616 3.45 29.00 0.71
C LYS A 616 2.64 27.70 0.62
N LEU A 617 3.27 26.55 0.82
CA LEU A 617 2.58 25.25 0.85
C LEU A 617 1.61 25.13 2.03
N LEU A 618 2.01 25.54 3.23
CA LEU A 618 1.13 25.55 4.40
C LEU A 618 -0.09 26.46 4.18
N THR A 619 0.12 27.63 3.58
CA THR A 619 -0.97 28.54 3.18
C THR A 619 -1.88 27.89 2.14
N PHE A 620 -1.30 27.25 1.11
CA PHE A 620 -2.05 26.54 0.09
C PHE A 620 -2.89 25.39 0.66
N VAL A 621 -2.32 24.56 1.53
CA VAL A 621 -2.99 23.46 2.23
C VAL A 621 -4.15 23.98 3.09
N ARG A 622 -3.97 25.13 3.75
CA ARG A 622 -5.03 25.78 4.52
C ARG A 622 -6.18 26.24 3.63
N ASP A 623 -5.89 26.88 2.51
CA ASP A 623 -6.89 27.66 1.75
C ASP A 623 -7.56 26.86 0.60
N ARG A 624 -6.89 25.83 0.05
CA ARG A 624 -7.38 25.06 -1.11
C ARG A 624 -8.44 24.03 -0.73
N ARG A 625 -9.64 24.08 -1.33
CA ARG A 625 -10.67 23.02 -1.21
C ARG A 625 -11.37 22.76 -2.56
N PRO A 626 -11.50 21.51 -3.04
CA PRO A 626 -10.90 20.28 -2.50
C PRO A 626 -9.36 20.28 -2.63
N LEU A 627 -8.68 19.65 -1.67
CA LEU A 627 -7.23 19.49 -1.67
C LEU A 627 -6.89 18.03 -2.00
N LEU A 628 -5.93 17.82 -2.90
CA LEU A 628 -5.33 16.53 -3.22
C LEU A 628 -3.84 16.62 -2.88
N LEU A 629 -3.21 15.52 -2.47
CA LEU A 629 -1.77 15.52 -2.17
C LEU A 629 -0.93 15.85 -3.43
N SER A 630 -1.41 15.45 -4.62
CA SER A 630 -0.79 15.83 -5.89
C SER A 630 -0.81 17.33 -6.15
N HIS A 631 -1.81 18.07 -5.67
CA HIS A 631 -1.81 19.52 -5.79
C HIS A 631 -0.68 20.15 -4.99
N VAL A 632 -0.44 19.70 -3.76
CA VAL A 632 0.66 20.19 -2.91
C VAL A 632 2.01 19.98 -3.61
N TYR A 633 2.18 18.81 -4.25
CA TYR A 633 3.39 18.49 -5.01
C TYR A 633 3.64 19.45 -6.17
N PHE A 634 2.62 19.73 -7.00
CA PHE A 634 2.79 20.65 -8.13
C PHE A 634 3.02 22.11 -7.69
N GLU A 635 2.39 22.54 -6.60
CA GLU A 635 2.66 23.86 -6.01
C GLU A 635 4.10 23.94 -5.46
N MET A 636 4.60 22.86 -4.87
CA MET A 636 5.99 22.77 -4.41
C MET A 636 6.94 22.96 -5.58
N LEU A 637 6.80 22.18 -6.65
CA LEU A 637 7.67 22.30 -7.82
C LEU A 637 7.66 23.72 -8.42
N THR A 638 6.48 24.35 -8.43
CA THR A 638 6.31 25.71 -8.96
C THR A 638 7.03 26.76 -8.12
N HIS A 639 6.83 26.74 -6.80
CA HIS A 639 7.46 27.71 -5.90
C HIS A 639 8.95 27.44 -5.74
N LEU A 640 9.34 26.17 -5.61
CA LEU A 640 10.73 25.77 -5.47
C LEU A 640 11.54 26.14 -6.71
N GLY A 641 11.04 25.82 -7.91
CA GLY A 641 11.71 26.18 -9.16
C GLY A 641 11.96 27.68 -9.30
N ARG A 642 10.97 28.52 -8.96
CA ARG A 642 11.07 29.98 -9.00
C ARG A 642 12.06 30.52 -7.97
N ASN A 643 11.95 30.07 -6.71
CA ASN A 643 12.83 30.54 -5.63
C ASN A 643 14.29 30.14 -5.89
N LEU A 644 14.52 28.92 -6.38
CA LEU A 644 15.86 28.42 -6.72
C LEU A 644 16.47 29.16 -7.93
N GLN A 645 15.66 29.60 -8.89
CA GLN A 645 16.12 30.49 -9.97
C GLN A 645 16.49 31.88 -9.42
N GLU A 646 15.67 32.45 -8.52
CA GLU A 646 15.90 33.78 -7.94
C GLU A 646 17.20 33.88 -7.16
N ILE A 647 17.55 32.85 -6.39
CA ILE A 647 18.84 32.79 -5.68
C ILE A 647 20.02 32.41 -6.58
N GLY A 648 19.79 32.22 -7.88
CA GLY A 648 20.81 31.88 -8.87
C GLY A 648 21.32 30.44 -8.78
N LEU A 649 20.56 29.51 -8.20
CA LEU A 649 20.84 28.07 -8.32
C LEU A 649 20.49 27.58 -9.74
N PHE A 650 19.34 27.99 -10.26
CA PHE A 650 18.89 27.65 -11.62
C PHE A 650 19.15 28.78 -12.62
N PRO A 651 19.44 28.46 -13.90
CA PRO A 651 19.64 29.48 -14.93
C PRO A 651 18.41 30.39 -15.13
N SER A 652 18.66 31.69 -15.32
CA SER A 652 17.60 32.72 -15.46
C SER A 652 16.81 32.66 -16.77
N HIS A 653 17.25 31.88 -17.76
CA HIS A 653 16.59 31.78 -19.07
C HIS A 653 15.53 30.67 -19.14
N LEU A 654 15.39 29.85 -18.09
CA LEU A 654 14.47 28.73 -18.06
C LEU A 654 13.02 29.18 -17.91
N ASN A 655 12.13 28.49 -18.60
CA ASN A 655 10.68 28.67 -18.47
C ASN A 655 10.11 27.87 -17.29
N GLU A 656 8.82 28.07 -16.99
CA GLU A 656 8.18 27.46 -15.82
C GLU A 656 8.20 25.92 -15.82
N GLU A 657 8.01 25.26 -16.97
CA GLU A 657 8.03 23.79 -17.04
C GLU A 657 9.45 23.24 -16.86
N GLU A 658 10.46 23.92 -17.42
CA GLU A 658 11.87 23.59 -17.19
C GLU A 658 12.27 23.77 -15.72
N LEU A 659 11.77 24.82 -15.07
CA LEU A 659 12.01 25.05 -13.64
C LEU A 659 11.38 23.96 -12.77
N LYS A 660 10.15 23.52 -13.07
CA LYS A 660 9.51 22.40 -12.36
C LYS A 660 10.31 21.11 -12.53
N HIS A 661 10.82 20.82 -13.73
CA HIS A 661 11.65 19.65 -13.98
C HIS A 661 12.98 19.72 -13.20
N MET A 662 13.63 20.89 -13.13
CA MET A 662 14.83 21.05 -12.29
C MET A 662 14.52 20.94 -10.80
N ALA A 663 13.40 21.51 -10.34
CA ALA A 663 12.94 21.37 -8.96
C ALA A 663 12.68 19.91 -8.58
N ASP A 664 12.08 19.13 -9.47
CA ASP A 664 11.85 17.69 -9.31
C ASP A 664 13.16 16.91 -9.16
N HIS A 665 14.18 17.27 -9.94
CA HIS A 665 15.50 16.64 -9.87
C HIS A 665 16.21 16.90 -8.53
N VAL A 666 16.14 18.12 -7.99
CA VAL A 666 16.77 18.46 -6.71
C VAL A 666 15.90 18.13 -5.49
N CYS A 667 14.63 17.77 -5.70
CA CYS A 667 13.69 17.30 -4.67
C CYS A 667 13.06 15.96 -5.12
N PRO A 668 13.81 14.84 -5.06
CA PRO A 668 13.42 13.57 -5.71
C PRO A 668 12.41 12.75 -4.89
N HIS A 669 11.78 13.34 -3.89
CA HIS A 669 10.73 12.72 -3.08
C HIS A 669 9.44 13.54 -3.15
N HIS A 670 8.34 12.90 -2.72
CA HIS A 670 7.06 13.58 -2.67
C HIS A 670 7.00 14.50 -1.45
N VAL A 671 6.26 15.60 -1.55
CA VAL A 671 6.13 16.64 -0.50
C VAL A 671 5.22 16.27 0.67
N SER A 672 4.60 15.07 0.65
CA SER A 672 3.49 14.78 1.57
C SER A 672 3.10 13.30 1.56
N HIS A 673 2.78 12.79 2.75
CA HIS A 673 2.08 11.53 2.96
C HIS A 673 1.07 11.63 4.11
N TYR A 674 0.20 10.63 4.26
CA TYR A 674 -0.69 10.53 5.42
C TYR A 674 0.11 10.11 6.66
N LEU A 675 -0.33 10.58 7.83
CA LEU A 675 0.31 10.32 9.12
C LEU A 675 -0.72 9.90 10.19
N GLY A 676 -0.33 9.01 11.10
CA GLY A 676 -1.20 8.59 12.21
C GLY A 676 -0.55 7.53 13.10
N LEU A 677 -1.06 6.30 13.07
CA LEU A 677 -0.46 5.19 13.82
C LEU A 677 0.88 4.74 13.23
N ASP A 678 1.06 4.92 11.92
CA ASP A 678 2.31 4.69 11.21
C ASP A 678 2.78 6.01 10.57
N VAL A 679 4.09 6.11 10.30
CA VAL A 679 4.72 7.30 9.71
C VAL A 679 4.17 7.53 8.30
N HIS A 680 4.34 6.54 7.43
CA HIS A 680 3.63 6.44 6.16
C HIS A 680 2.29 5.71 6.37
N ASP A 681 1.31 6.44 6.88
CA ASP A 681 0.01 5.88 7.26
C ASP A 681 -0.85 5.49 6.05
N THR A 682 -1.71 4.49 6.21
CA THR A 682 -2.79 4.16 5.26
C THR A 682 -2.38 4.01 3.78
N SER A 683 -1.32 3.24 3.52
CA SER A 683 -0.70 3.09 2.18
C SER A 683 -1.62 2.69 1.01
N THR A 684 -2.81 2.17 1.30
CA THR A 684 -3.82 1.79 0.27
C THR A 684 -4.74 2.94 -0.11
N VAL A 685 -4.72 4.05 0.63
CA VAL A 685 -5.52 5.24 0.31
C VAL A 685 -4.76 6.02 -0.77
N ALA A 686 -5.42 6.27 -1.90
CA ALA A 686 -4.81 6.98 -3.00
C ALA A 686 -4.46 8.43 -2.61
N ARG A 687 -3.41 8.99 -3.22
CA ARG A 687 -3.02 10.40 -3.06
C ARG A 687 -3.79 11.35 -4.00
N SER A 688 -4.53 10.76 -4.95
CA SER A 688 -5.31 11.45 -5.99
C SER A 688 -6.78 11.67 -5.61
N ILE A 689 -7.17 11.39 -4.37
CA ILE A 689 -8.51 11.68 -3.87
C ILE A 689 -8.50 12.95 -3.01
N PRO A 690 -9.62 13.68 -2.91
CA PRO A 690 -9.75 14.80 -1.99
C PRO A 690 -9.50 14.40 -0.55
N VAL A 691 -8.67 15.13 0.19
CA VAL A 691 -8.52 14.95 1.64
C VAL A 691 -9.74 15.47 2.39
N GLU A 692 -10.07 14.80 3.48
CA GLU A 692 -11.24 15.11 4.32
C GLU A 692 -10.82 15.75 5.66
N PRO A 693 -11.70 16.52 6.32
CA PRO A 693 -11.47 16.98 7.69
C PRO A 693 -11.18 15.80 8.63
N GLY A 694 -10.15 15.93 9.46
CA GLY A 694 -9.64 14.87 10.33
C GLY A 694 -8.48 14.07 9.73
N VAL A 695 -8.16 14.24 8.44
CA VAL A 695 -6.94 13.69 7.84
C VAL A 695 -5.72 14.49 8.32
N ILE A 696 -4.63 13.79 8.64
CA ILE A 696 -3.33 14.41 8.96
C ILE A 696 -2.33 14.01 7.87
N ILE A 697 -1.58 15.00 7.37
CA ILE A 697 -0.55 14.84 6.35
C ILE A 697 0.75 15.52 6.78
N THR A 698 1.87 15.10 6.21
CA THR A 698 3.13 15.87 6.23
C THR A 698 3.16 16.91 5.11
N VAL A 699 3.92 17.99 5.31
CA VAL A 699 4.33 18.95 4.27
C VAL A 699 5.83 19.15 4.39
N GLU A 700 6.59 18.55 3.47
CA GLU A 700 8.03 18.26 3.61
C GLU A 700 8.88 18.62 2.37
N PRO A 701 8.88 19.85 1.86
CA PRO A 701 9.75 20.22 0.74
C PRO A 701 11.24 20.08 1.13
N GLY A 702 12.06 19.64 0.18
CA GLY A 702 13.50 19.47 0.34
C GLY A 702 14.32 19.91 -0.87
N VAL A 703 15.62 20.13 -0.66
CA VAL A 703 16.60 20.44 -1.72
C VAL A 703 17.89 19.69 -1.40
N TYR A 704 18.35 18.86 -2.34
CA TYR A 704 19.53 18.02 -2.17
C TYR A 704 20.53 18.30 -3.29
N LEU A 705 21.69 18.85 -2.91
CA LEU A 705 22.72 19.33 -3.81
C LEU A 705 24.01 18.55 -3.56
N ASN A 706 24.18 17.42 -4.24
CA ASN A 706 25.35 16.55 -4.06
C ASN A 706 26.66 17.32 -4.37
N GLU A 707 27.69 17.10 -3.55
CA GLU A 707 28.99 17.78 -3.73
C GLU A 707 29.67 17.50 -5.08
N ASN A 708 29.39 16.35 -5.69
CA ASN A 708 30.00 15.90 -6.94
C ASN A 708 29.19 16.30 -8.19
N ASP A 709 28.03 16.95 -8.04
CA ASP A 709 27.26 17.42 -9.18
C ASP A 709 27.82 18.75 -9.69
N GLU A 710 28.59 18.67 -10.77
CA GLU A 710 29.24 19.84 -11.38
C GLU A 710 28.24 20.83 -11.99
N ASN A 711 26.99 20.41 -12.24
CA ASN A 711 25.94 21.31 -12.76
C ASN A 711 25.41 22.27 -11.69
N ILE A 712 25.70 22.00 -10.41
CA ILE A 712 25.33 22.85 -9.29
C ILE A 712 26.41 23.93 -9.13
N PRO A 713 26.05 25.21 -8.96
CA PRO A 713 27.03 26.25 -8.64
C PRO A 713 27.83 25.90 -7.37
N GLU A 714 29.15 26.05 -7.43
CA GLU A 714 30.10 25.57 -6.40
C GLU A 714 29.71 25.96 -4.97
N ARG A 715 29.21 27.19 -4.76
CA ARG A 715 28.80 27.67 -3.43
C ARG A 715 27.70 26.86 -2.76
N PHE A 716 26.85 26.16 -3.52
CA PHE A 716 25.71 25.41 -3.00
C PHE A 716 25.97 23.90 -2.89
N ARG A 717 27.08 23.41 -3.47
CA ARG A 717 27.42 21.98 -3.48
C ARG A 717 27.60 21.44 -2.07
N GLY A 718 27.12 20.22 -1.84
CA GLY A 718 27.21 19.53 -0.54
C GLY A 718 26.15 19.95 0.48
N ILE A 719 25.20 20.83 0.14
CA ILE A 719 24.13 21.25 1.06
C ILE A 719 22.85 20.48 0.76
N GLY A 720 22.39 19.69 1.73
CA GLY A 720 21.06 19.09 1.75
C GLY A 720 20.20 19.73 2.83
N ILE A 721 19.00 20.21 2.48
CA ILE A 721 18.05 20.82 3.41
C ILE A 721 16.64 20.24 3.20
N ARG A 722 15.91 20.05 4.29
CA ARG A 722 14.47 19.74 4.30
C ARG A 722 13.81 20.42 5.50
N ILE A 723 12.57 20.87 5.32
CA ILE A 723 11.72 21.44 6.38
C ILE A 723 10.40 20.70 6.29
N GLU A 724 9.93 20.15 7.42
CA GLU A 724 8.73 19.31 7.42
C GLU A 724 7.85 19.58 8.62
N ASP A 725 6.54 19.65 8.37
CA ASP A 725 5.53 19.83 9.41
C ASP A 725 4.37 18.86 9.27
N ASP A 726 3.82 18.45 10.41
CA ASP A 726 2.59 17.66 10.52
C ASP A 726 1.37 18.59 10.50
N VAL A 727 0.42 18.33 9.60
CA VAL A 727 -0.72 19.22 9.34
C VAL A 727 -2.04 18.47 9.43
N LEU A 728 -2.91 18.92 10.34
CA LEU A 728 -4.29 18.46 10.46
C LEU A 728 -5.20 19.24 9.52
N ILE A 729 -5.90 18.54 8.63
CA ILE A 729 -6.97 19.11 7.80
C ILE A 729 -8.22 19.28 8.65
N THR A 730 -8.76 20.50 8.68
CA THR A 730 -10.02 20.85 9.36
C THR A 730 -11.10 21.21 8.35
N SER A 731 -12.34 21.36 8.82
CA SER A 731 -13.48 21.76 7.98
C SER A 731 -13.32 23.17 7.40
N THR A 732 -12.57 24.06 8.05
CA THR A 732 -12.40 25.47 7.65
C THR A 732 -11.00 25.82 7.18
N GLY A 733 -10.04 24.90 7.27
CA GLY A 733 -8.64 25.17 6.94
C GLY A 733 -7.71 24.06 7.42
N ALA A 734 -6.51 24.39 7.85
CA ALA A 734 -5.54 23.43 8.37
C ALA A 734 -4.89 23.96 9.65
N GLU A 735 -4.46 23.05 10.52
CA GLU A 735 -3.72 23.32 11.75
C GLU A 735 -2.34 22.67 11.64
N VAL A 736 -1.28 23.44 11.88
CA VAL A 736 0.10 22.93 11.90
C VAL A 736 0.39 22.40 13.31
N LEU A 737 0.44 21.08 13.45
CA LEU A 737 0.59 20.41 14.75
C LEU A 737 2.01 20.57 15.34
N THR A 738 2.98 20.85 14.48
CA THR A 738 4.41 20.97 14.80
C THR A 738 4.90 22.42 14.84
N GLU A 739 3.98 23.40 14.84
CA GLU A 739 4.28 24.84 14.79
C GLU A 739 5.26 25.33 15.87
N THR A 740 5.32 24.61 16.99
CA THR A 740 6.19 24.96 18.12
C THR A 740 7.67 24.61 17.89
N CYS A 741 7.99 23.85 16.85
CA CYS A 741 9.37 23.54 16.45
C CYS A 741 9.90 24.64 15.51
N PRO A 742 10.91 25.44 15.92
CA PRO A 742 11.39 26.59 15.15
C PRO A 742 11.75 26.25 13.71
N THR A 743 11.26 27.05 12.76
CA THR A 743 11.65 27.01 11.33
C THR A 743 12.35 28.29 10.92
N HIS A 744 11.98 29.45 11.44
CA HIS A 744 12.63 30.70 11.08
C HIS A 744 14.05 30.78 11.62
N ILE A 745 14.97 31.30 10.82
CA ILE A 745 16.41 31.35 11.15
C ILE A 745 16.66 32.01 12.50
N ALA A 746 16.02 33.14 12.79
CA ALA A 746 16.22 33.85 14.06
C ALA A 746 15.86 32.99 15.28
N ASP A 747 14.80 32.18 15.17
CA ASP A 747 14.36 31.31 16.25
C ASP A 747 15.28 30.08 16.39
N ILE A 748 15.79 29.54 15.27
CA ILE A 748 16.78 28.46 15.27
C ILE A 748 18.08 28.92 15.90
N GLU A 749 18.64 30.06 15.47
CA GLU A 749 19.88 30.61 16.04
C GLU A 749 19.70 30.95 17.54
N ALA A 750 18.50 31.40 17.96
CA ALA A 750 18.21 31.67 19.36
C ALA A 750 18.25 30.42 20.26
N LEU A 751 18.01 29.21 19.73
CA LEU A 751 18.08 27.97 20.52
C LEU A 751 19.48 27.72 21.08
N PHE A 752 20.54 28.15 20.38
CA PHE A 752 21.93 27.98 20.80
C PHE A 752 22.30 28.88 21.99
N HIS A 753 21.53 29.93 22.24
CA HIS A 753 21.77 30.92 23.30
C HIS A 753 20.98 30.68 24.60
N ARG A 754 20.02 29.74 24.61
CA ARG A 754 19.13 29.46 25.77
C ARG A 754 19.71 28.47 26.79
N ILE A 755 21.02 28.52 27.09
CA ILE A 755 21.65 27.59 28.04
C ILE A 755 21.57 28.08 29.47
#